data_AF-A0A521G2G3-F1
#
_entry.id   AF-A0A521G2G3-F1
#
_cell.length_a   1.000
_cell.length_b   1.000
_cell.length_c   1.000
_cell.angle_alpha   90.00
_cell.angle_beta   90.00
_cell.angle_gamma   90.00
#
_symmetry.space_group_name_H-M   'P 1'
#
loop_
_entity.id
_entity.type
_entity.pdbx_description
1 polymer ?
#
loop_
_entity_poly.entity_id
_entity_poly.type
_entity_poly.pdbx_seq_one_letter_code
_entity_poly.pdbx_strand_id
1 'polypeptide(L)'
;MRICSSRHVLPALLFAACCGVPATAAAKFLLVPDQYPTIHQAIEAAGPNDTVRVAAGTYADNIILRPNVTLEGGWNAQFSERNPSKYSTTINGSTRGGYVVAGADQAVVDGFIITGGGPPMMMPDADVGPGVYCDSASFTVKNNVITGNKAAGIYARTCQLLITGNIIAANGKAGIFMEDGSAAQINGNLITRNLWAGINTGGEMPSKVEIINNAIHSNKKAGINVALATGLVANNLIYKNGEAGVRCGLADMQIINNTVADNGLAGVSVAESARPKSETISGKSSELKLPMIKNNIVTGNGEAGIKSFGGGYTYNILYGNNRVDGFYPDFLWYLRLQFGGYEDQATLEKTKNILADPLFVNPAQHDYRLRPGSPAIDGGDPAAPFNDKNFGPSLGSDLNDMGAYGGQYTVAENRPTNQPPQAQIEALKEQVYAGDKVVLNGAVSIDPNGDEIRYDWQLIGKPMQSMAALQPQKDGTCQLTADKGGQYAVQLTVTDRWGLQGKTAQLTVNVDPDKPPTAKISKPHDPSKLGQTVTLSAYDKNKQSGNELSYLWMIAKKPAASQAQLSAPNAERPSFVADAPGCYTLRLTVGNGKKNSEPDTAYFCTKESQVPGKRSVPDEYPTIQAALDTAEDGDDVIVQAGTYKENIIIDKAVNLIGVGNPVIDGGGKNADEAAVFVCYLDSKATGRVQGLTVTGGGAGQFGHGIQILNCSPEIVGNRITGNKHVGVGIHGQKGFTENAKIHNNYIYDNAIGVSNGLGAGGQIYHNNIYNNKVTGIGVRGLATPVVRNNAIYGNYIGIGVREEAYPTVEGNEIRDNITGIAVNPGTEGAAHLGASGSKIIVRGNIVRNNRKSGIFISSLNRSDLFVQGNSVTSNATTEESRSGGVVTGYPHQSLAKAFMDNNAVSGNNQRDIQLFHELGESAGTIGSSQGRRPNFQGR
;
A
#
# COMPACT_ATOMS: atom_id res chain seq x y z
N MET A 1 35.97 42.05 30.19
CA MET A 1 35.31 42.09 31.52
C MET A 1 34.72 40.69 31.73
N ARG A 2 35.13 39.92 32.75
CA ARG A 2 34.51 39.84 34.10
C ARG A 2 32.98 39.63 34.00
N ILE A 3 32.35 38.57 34.51
CA ILE A 3 32.69 37.65 35.63
C ILE A 3 31.96 36.28 35.52
N CYS A 4 32.46 35.29 36.27
CA CYS A 4 31.85 33.97 36.52
C CYS A 4 31.79 33.74 38.07
N SER A 5 31.06 32.78 38.67
CA SER A 5 30.45 31.54 38.16
C SER A 5 29.38 30.98 39.12
N SER A 6 28.54 30.05 38.62
CA SER A 6 28.07 28.77 39.22
C SER A 6 27.87 28.55 40.74
N ARG A 7 26.90 27.66 41.05
CA ARG A 7 26.73 26.75 42.22
C ARG A 7 25.99 27.21 43.51
N HIS A 8 24.80 26.60 43.70
CA HIS A 8 24.36 25.76 44.84
C HIS A 8 23.93 26.33 46.23
N VAL A 9 22.68 25.94 46.60
CA VAL A 9 22.24 25.22 47.85
C VAL A 9 21.62 25.99 49.07
N LEU A 10 20.30 25.79 49.23
CA LEU A 10 19.43 25.69 50.45
C LEU A 10 19.32 26.87 51.47
N PRO A 11 18.35 26.87 52.43
CA PRO A 11 16.91 26.47 52.37
C PRO A 11 15.94 27.44 53.13
N ALA A 12 14.61 27.37 52.91
CA ALA A 12 13.61 27.80 53.93
C ALA A 12 12.20 27.19 53.75
N LEU A 13 11.53 27.01 54.90
CA LEU A 13 10.35 26.22 55.25
C LEU A 13 9.04 26.30 54.42
N LEU A 14 8.34 25.16 54.51
CA LEU A 14 6.92 24.85 54.30
C LEU A 14 5.90 25.99 54.55
N PHE A 15 4.92 26.06 53.66
CA PHE A 15 3.50 26.12 54.07
C PHE A 15 2.74 24.97 53.40
N ALA A 16 2.14 24.09 54.20
CA ALA A 16 1.43 22.91 53.69
C ALA A 16 -0.01 23.26 53.31
N ALA A 17 -0.25 23.56 52.03
CA ALA A 17 -1.60 23.54 51.47
C ALA A 17 -1.93 22.10 51.04
N CYS A 18 -2.90 21.47 51.71
CA CYS A 18 -3.37 20.12 51.36
C CYS A 18 -4.18 20.13 50.05
N CYS A 19 -3.47 20.15 48.92
CA CYS A 19 -4.00 19.65 47.66
C CYS A 19 -3.50 18.21 47.50
N GLY A 20 -4.33 17.23 47.87
CA GLY A 20 -3.98 15.83 47.69
C GLY A 20 -3.72 15.55 46.21
N VAL A 21 -2.51 15.09 45.89
CA VAL A 21 -2.23 14.50 44.58
C VAL A 21 -3.21 13.33 44.45
N PRO A 22 -4.10 13.29 43.43
CA PRO A 22 -4.97 12.14 43.25
C PRO A 22 -4.07 10.93 43.05
N ALA A 23 -4.26 9.90 43.88
CA ALA A 23 -3.52 8.66 43.73
C ALA A 23 -3.71 8.16 42.29
N THR A 24 -2.61 7.96 41.55
CA THR A 24 -2.66 7.42 40.20
C THR A 24 -3.39 6.09 40.24
N ALA A 25 -4.53 6.01 39.56
CA ALA A 25 -5.29 4.77 39.48
C ALA A 25 -4.38 3.68 38.91
N ALA A 26 -4.42 2.49 39.51
CA ALA A 26 -3.62 1.36 39.04
C ALA A 26 -4.00 1.02 37.59
N ALA A 27 -2.99 0.84 36.74
CA ALA A 27 -3.16 0.45 35.35
C ALA A 27 -3.98 -0.84 35.24
N LYS A 28 -4.94 -0.85 34.33
CA LYS A 28 -5.92 -1.92 34.15
C LYS A 28 -5.62 -2.75 32.90
N PHE A 29 -6.08 -4.00 32.94
CA PHE A 29 -6.19 -4.84 31.75
C PHE A 29 -7.63 -4.80 31.25
N LEU A 30 -7.83 -4.39 30.01
CA LEU A 30 -9.12 -4.38 29.32
C LEU A 30 -9.11 -5.54 28.31
N LEU A 31 -10.08 -6.46 28.41
CA LEU A 31 -10.04 -7.73 27.67
C LEU A 31 -10.98 -7.72 26.46
N VAL A 32 -10.45 -8.08 25.29
CA VAL A 32 -11.21 -8.16 24.01
C VAL A 32 -11.15 -9.60 23.47
N PRO A 33 -12.28 -10.29 23.22
CA PRO A 33 -13.66 -9.77 23.23
C PRO A 33 -14.41 -9.87 24.58
N ASP A 34 -13.78 -10.42 25.64
CA ASP A 34 -14.45 -10.86 26.88
C ASP A 34 -15.17 -9.75 27.67
N GLN A 35 -14.52 -8.59 27.85
CA GLN A 35 -15.11 -7.42 28.52
C GLN A 35 -15.66 -6.39 27.53
N TYR A 36 -15.02 -6.28 26.36
CA TYR A 36 -15.35 -5.32 25.31
C TYR A 36 -15.46 -6.05 23.97
N PRO A 37 -16.64 -6.04 23.32
CA PRO A 37 -16.85 -6.72 22.03
C PRO A 37 -15.87 -6.36 20.90
N THR A 38 -15.32 -5.13 20.91
CA THR A 38 -14.34 -4.67 19.90
C THR A 38 -13.10 -4.03 20.52
N ILE A 39 -12.02 -4.00 19.74
CA ILE A 39 -10.77 -3.31 20.12
C ILE A 39 -11.03 -1.81 20.28
N HIS A 40 -11.78 -1.20 19.36
CA HIS A 40 -12.17 0.21 19.44
C HIS A 40 -12.84 0.56 20.79
N GLN A 41 -13.82 -0.22 21.24
CA GLN A 41 -14.53 0.03 22.51
C GLN A 41 -13.60 -0.07 23.73
N ALA A 42 -12.67 -1.03 23.74
CA ALA A 42 -11.67 -1.12 24.80
C ALA A 42 -10.72 0.09 24.82
N ILE A 43 -10.30 0.58 23.64
CA ILE A 43 -9.45 1.77 23.53
C ILE A 43 -10.18 3.05 23.96
N GLU A 44 -11.47 3.21 23.65
CA GLU A 44 -12.27 4.34 24.14
C GLU A 44 -12.45 4.33 25.67
N ALA A 45 -12.50 3.15 26.29
CA ALA A 45 -12.60 2.96 27.73
C ALA A 45 -11.23 3.07 28.46
N ALA A 46 -10.11 2.88 27.77
CA ALA A 46 -8.77 2.90 28.36
C ALA A 46 -8.33 4.31 28.82
N GLY A 47 -7.77 4.38 30.03
CA GLY A 47 -7.05 5.54 30.54
C GLY A 47 -5.53 5.45 30.32
N PRO A 48 -4.77 6.51 30.65
CA PRO A 48 -3.31 6.49 30.51
C PRO A 48 -2.65 5.39 31.36
N ASN A 49 -1.69 4.69 30.79
CA ASN A 49 -1.02 3.47 31.28
C ASN A 49 -1.86 2.18 31.24
N ASP A 50 -3.14 2.20 30.84
CA ASP A 50 -3.91 0.96 30.70
C ASP A 50 -3.40 0.10 29.53
N THR A 51 -3.65 -1.21 29.63
CA THR A 51 -3.30 -2.20 28.60
C THR A 51 -4.55 -2.89 28.06
N VAL A 52 -4.81 -2.73 26.77
CA VAL A 52 -5.85 -3.51 26.05
C VAL A 52 -5.23 -4.83 25.59
N ARG A 53 -5.76 -5.95 26.10
CA ARG A 53 -5.34 -7.31 25.72
C ARG A 53 -6.36 -7.91 24.76
N VAL A 54 -5.87 -8.38 23.62
CA VAL A 54 -6.71 -8.92 22.55
C VAL A 54 -6.40 -10.40 22.36
N ALA A 55 -7.44 -11.24 22.48
CA ALA A 55 -7.35 -12.67 22.25
C ALA A 55 -7.22 -12.99 20.75
N ALA A 56 -6.63 -14.16 20.45
CA ALA A 56 -6.45 -14.65 19.08
C ALA A 56 -7.76 -14.61 18.26
N GLY A 57 -7.65 -14.11 17.03
CA GLY A 57 -8.80 -13.83 16.16
C GLY A 57 -8.49 -12.78 15.10
N THR A 58 -9.47 -12.48 14.25
CA THR A 58 -9.40 -11.42 13.24
C THR A 58 -10.47 -10.37 13.52
N TYR A 59 -10.04 -9.12 13.65
CA TYR A 59 -10.88 -7.97 14.01
C TYR A 59 -10.89 -7.00 12.83
N ALA A 60 -12.06 -6.78 12.23
CA ALA A 60 -12.26 -5.82 11.15
C ALA A 60 -12.44 -4.42 11.76
N ASP A 61 -11.34 -3.67 11.88
CA ASP A 61 -11.32 -2.42 12.63
C ASP A 61 -10.20 -1.48 12.16
N ASN A 62 -10.33 -0.20 12.52
CA ASN A 62 -9.29 0.81 12.34
C ASN A 62 -9.08 1.49 13.69
N ILE A 63 -7.89 1.31 14.27
CA ILE A 63 -7.62 1.69 15.65
C ILE A 63 -6.97 3.06 15.68
N ILE A 64 -7.50 3.96 16.49
CA ILE A 64 -6.83 5.21 16.88
C ILE A 64 -6.42 5.04 18.33
N LEU A 65 -5.12 4.88 18.57
CA LEU A 65 -4.61 4.69 19.94
C LEU A 65 -4.76 5.96 20.77
N ARG A 66 -4.87 5.78 22.08
CA ARG A 66 -4.81 6.88 23.05
C ARG A 66 -3.39 7.08 23.57
N PRO A 67 -3.03 8.31 23.98
CA PRO A 67 -1.74 8.56 24.59
C PRO A 67 -1.48 7.64 25.79
N ASN A 68 -0.28 7.07 25.84
CA ASN A 68 0.21 6.19 26.89
C ASN A 68 -0.63 4.92 27.11
N VAL A 69 -1.35 4.43 26.10
CA VAL A 69 -2.06 3.13 26.14
C VAL A 69 -1.24 2.06 25.42
N THR A 70 -1.16 0.87 26.02
CA THR A 70 -0.57 -0.32 25.39
C THR A 70 -1.66 -1.19 24.78
N LEU A 71 -1.51 -1.57 23.51
CA LEU A 71 -2.36 -2.53 22.82
C LEU A 71 -1.53 -3.82 22.59
N GLU A 72 -1.97 -4.94 23.17
CA GLU A 72 -1.29 -6.24 23.12
C GLU A 72 -2.12 -7.32 22.42
N GLY A 73 -1.60 -7.87 21.33
CA GLY A 73 -2.08 -9.09 20.68
C GLY A 73 -1.29 -10.30 21.17
N GLY A 74 -1.73 -11.49 20.78
CA GLY A 74 -1.04 -12.73 21.11
C GLY A 74 -1.57 -13.46 22.35
N TRP A 75 -2.77 -13.14 22.84
CA TRP A 75 -3.35 -13.80 24.02
C TRP A 75 -4.22 -15.01 23.64
N ASN A 76 -4.21 -16.06 24.48
CA ASN A 76 -5.24 -17.10 24.42
C ASN A 76 -6.61 -16.55 24.86
N ALA A 77 -7.69 -17.28 24.57
CA ALA A 77 -9.06 -16.87 24.89
C ALA A 77 -9.33 -16.72 26.41
N GLN A 78 -8.45 -17.26 27.27
CA GLN A 78 -8.53 -17.16 28.74
C GLN A 78 -7.60 -16.08 29.32
N PHE A 79 -6.86 -15.34 28.49
CA PHE A 79 -5.87 -14.33 28.90
C PHE A 79 -4.83 -14.80 29.94
N SER A 80 -4.54 -16.10 29.94
CA SER A 80 -3.61 -16.75 30.88
C SER A 80 -2.23 -17.01 30.28
N GLU A 81 -2.10 -17.00 28.95
CA GLU A 81 -0.83 -17.18 28.23
C GLU A 81 -0.76 -16.15 27.08
N ARG A 82 0.36 -15.43 26.97
CA ARG A 82 0.68 -14.58 25.82
C ARG A 82 1.81 -15.19 25.00
N ASN A 83 1.55 -15.44 23.72
CA ASN A 83 2.53 -15.87 22.74
C ASN A 83 2.05 -15.48 21.32
N PRO A 84 2.51 -14.34 20.76
CA PRO A 84 2.08 -13.86 19.43
C PRO A 84 2.33 -14.83 18.27
N SER A 85 3.30 -15.74 18.37
CA SER A 85 3.59 -16.75 17.34
C SER A 85 2.62 -17.95 17.38
N LYS A 86 1.94 -18.17 18.52
CA LYS A 86 1.00 -19.29 18.75
C LYS A 86 -0.46 -18.82 18.70
N TYR A 87 -0.73 -17.61 19.17
CA TYR A 87 -2.07 -17.04 19.35
C TYR A 87 -2.31 -15.84 18.42
N SER A 88 -2.28 -16.11 17.11
CA SER A 88 -2.33 -15.06 16.09
C SER A 88 -3.52 -14.11 16.28
N THR A 89 -3.24 -12.81 16.30
CA THR A 89 -4.23 -11.74 16.49
C THR A 89 -4.10 -10.76 15.33
N THR A 90 -5.14 -10.58 14.53
CA THR A 90 -5.12 -9.78 13.30
C THR A 90 -6.05 -8.58 13.39
N ILE A 91 -5.53 -7.38 13.10
CA ILE A 91 -6.33 -6.18 12.83
C ILE A 91 -6.36 -6.02 11.30
N ASN A 92 -7.56 -5.98 10.72
CA ASN A 92 -7.78 -5.90 9.29
C ASN A 92 -8.61 -4.65 8.92
N GLY A 93 -7.96 -3.64 8.34
CA GLY A 93 -8.61 -2.39 7.92
C GLY A 93 -9.28 -2.44 6.54
N SER A 94 -9.27 -3.59 5.85
CA SER A 94 -9.69 -3.68 4.43
C SER A 94 -11.15 -3.30 4.15
N THR A 95 -12.03 -3.34 5.16
CA THR A 95 -13.45 -2.97 5.03
C THR A 95 -13.72 -1.47 5.15
N ARG A 96 -12.79 -0.67 5.69
CA ARG A 96 -12.98 0.79 5.85
C ARG A 96 -11.89 1.63 5.16
N GLY A 97 -10.86 1.00 4.57
CA GLY A 97 -9.72 1.71 3.97
C GLY A 97 -8.93 2.52 5.01
N GLY A 98 -8.13 3.47 4.54
CA GLY A 98 -7.26 4.29 5.41
C GLY A 98 -6.11 3.50 6.06
N TYR A 99 -5.58 4.04 7.16
CA TYR A 99 -4.62 3.35 8.02
C TYR A 99 -5.31 2.28 8.88
N VAL A 100 -4.61 1.21 9.24
CA VAL A 100 -5.16 0.16 10.14
C VAL A 100 -4.99 0.55 11.61
N VAL A 101 -3.85 1.12 11.98
CA VAL A 101 -3.56 1.64 13.33
C VAL A 101 -2.93 3.03 13.26
N ALA A 102 -3.54 4.03 13.88
CA ALA A 102 -2.92 5.32 14.17
C ALA A 102 -2.28 5.31 15.57
N GLY A 103 -1.01 5.69 15.63
CA GLY A 103 -0.26 5.90 16.86
C GLY A 103 -0.63 7.18 17.59
N ALA A 104 -0.29 7.24 18.88
CA ALA A 104 -0.44 8.40 19.74
C ALA A 104 0.71 8.46 20.76
N ASP A 105 0.89 9.61 21.41
CA ASP A 105 2.03 9.87 22.32
C ASP A 105 2.23 8.82 23.40
N GLN A 106 3.42 8.24 23.48
CA GLN A 106 3.80 7.14 24.38
C GLN A 106 2.96 5.86 24.25
N ALA A 107 2.14 5.72 23.21
CA ALA A 107 1.39 4.50 22.98
C ALA A 107 2.28 3.35 22.48
N VAL A 108 1.81 2.12 22.64
CA VAL A 108 2.53 0.91 22.22
C VAL A 108 1.58 -0.02 21.47
N VAL A 109 2.01 -0.53 20.31
CA VAL A 109 1.34 -1.66 19.62
C VAL A 109 2.26 -2.87 19.57
N ASP A 110 1.82 -3.99 20.15
CA ASP A 110 2.64 -5.20 20.38
C ASP A 110 1.95 -6.50 19.95
N GLY A 111 2.54 -7.23 19.01
CA GLY A 111 2.20 -8.63 18.73
C GLY A 111 0.97 -8.87 17.84
N PHE A 112 0.66 -7.96 16.91
CA PHE A 112 -0.43 -8.10 15.94
C PHE A 112 0.04 -8.42 14.53
N ILE A 113 -0.82 -9.09 13.76
CA ILE A 113 -0.81 -8.98 12.30
C ILE A 113 -1.64 -7.73 11.93
N ILE A 114 -1.05 -6.81 11.18
CA ILE A 114 -1.68 -5.53 10.79
C ILE A 114 -1.77 -5.48 9.26
N THR A 115 -3.00 -5.53 8.74
CA THR A 115 -3.27 -5.74 7.31
C THR A 115 -4.50 -4.99 6.80
N GLY A 116 -4.65 -4.91 5.48
CA GLY A 116 -5.82 -4.33 4.84
C GLY A 116 -5.83 -2.80 4.73
N GLY A 117 -4.77 -2.10 5.15
CA GLY A 117 -4.62 -0.66 4.95
C GLY A 117 -4.82 -0.30 3.47
N GLY A 118 -5.62 0.72 3.20
CA GLY A 118 -6.08 1.07 1.86
C GLY A 118 -6.05 2.58 1.61
N PRO A 119 -6.05 3.06 0.35
CA PRO A 119 -6.05 4.50 0.08
C PRO A 119 -7.15 5.18 0.92
N PRO A 120 -6.88 6.37 1.47
CA PRO A 120 -7.79 6.96 2.41
C PRO A 120 -9.11 7.22 1.72
N MET A 121 -10.18 6.92 2.45
CA MET A 121 -11.54 7.26 2.09
C MET A 121 -11.74 8.78 1.93
N MET A 122 -10.77 9.65 2.30
CA MET A 122 -11.01 11.09 2.45
C MET A 122 -9.89 12.07 2.07
N MET A 123 -8.74 11.69 1.46
CA MET A 123 -7.74 12.70 1.00
C MET A 123 -7.04 12.32 -0.33
N PRO A 124 -6.93 13.23 -1.33
CA PRO A 124 -6.24 12.93 -2.60
C PRO A 124 -4.70 12.92 -2.52
N ASP A 125 -4.11 13.73 -1.65
CA ASP A 125 -2.70 14.14 -1.75
C ASP A 125 -1.78 13.55 -0.66
N ALA A 126 -2.27 12.58 0.12
CA ALA A 126 -1.47 11.86 1.10
C ALA A 126 -1.67 10.35 0.95
N ASP A 127 -0.57 9.60 1.01
CA ASP A 127 -0.48 8.15 0.81
C ASP A 127 -1.03 7.32 2.00
N VAL A 128 -2.16 7.74 2.57
CA VAL A 128 -2.68 7.24 3.85
C VAL A 128 -3.49 5.95 3.69
N GLY A 129 -2.82 4.91 3.19
CA GLY A 129 -3.24 3.53 3.37
C GLY A 129 -2.23 2.60 4.04
N PRO A 130 -1.46 3.03 5.05
CA PRO A 130 -0.45 2.18 5.65
C PRO A 130 -1.06 1.16 6.62
N GLY A 131 -0.28 0.16 7.01
CA GLY A 131 -0.64 -0.65 8.18
C GLY A 131 -0.68 0.22 9.44
N VAL A 132 0.39 0.99 9.65
CA VAL A 132 0.55 1.86 10.82
C VAL A 132 0.80 3.31 10.37
N TYR A 133 0.10 4.26 10.97
CA TYR A 133 0.25 5.69 10.74
C TYR A 133 0.66 6.42 12.01
N CYS A 134 1.53 7.42 11.89
CA CYS A 134 1.88 8.36 12.94
C CYS A 134 2.02 9.77 12.36
N ASP A 135 1.44 10.75 13.03
CA ASP A 135 1.69 12.17 12.80
C ASP A 135 1.93 12.87 14.15
N SER A 136 3.03 13.62 14.26
CA SER A 136 3.30 14.54 15.38
C SER A 136 3.23 13.90 16.77
N ALA A 137 3.63 12.64 16.90
CA ALA A 137 3.54 11.86 18.13
C ALA A 137 4.79 10.98 18.38
N SER A 138 5.01 10.61 19.64
CA SER A 138 5.99 9.57 20.03
C SER A 138 5.32 8.20 20.15
N PHE A 139 5.78 7.17 19.46
CA PHE A 139 5.03 5.91 19.36
C PHE A 139 5.94 4.67 19.21
N THR A 140 5.58 3.57 19.89
CA THR A 140 6.32 2.29 19.83
C THR A 140 5.55 1.22 19.05
N VAL A 141 6.22 0.66 18.04
CA VAL A 141 5.71 -0.44 17.20
C VAL A 141 6.63 -1.64 17.41
N LYS A 142 6.16 -2.71 18.06
CA LYS A 142 7.01 -3.87 18.35
C LYS A 142 6.38 -5.25 18.10
N ASN A 143 7.19 -6.22 17.67
CA ASN A 143 6.77 -7.62 17.47
C ASN A 143 5.57 -7.84 16.52
N ASN A 144 5.25 -6.88 15.64
CA ASN A 144 4.09 -6.97 14.74
C ASN A 144 4.46 -7.56 13.36
N VAL A 145 3.49 -8.14 12.66
CA VAL A 145 3.57 -8.54 11.26
C VAL A 145 2.73 -7.57 10.43
N ILE A 146 3.37 -6.59 9.80
CA ILE A 146 2.71 -5.49 9.08
C ILE A 146 2.77 -5.78 7.57
N THR A 147 1.64 -6.20 7.00
CA THR A 147 1.62 -6.82 5.67
C THR A 147 0.34 -6.60 4.87
N GLY A 148 0.42 -6.63 3.54
CA GLY A 148 -0.75 -6.56 2.65
C GLY A 148 -1.45 -5.19 2.62
N ASN A 149 -0.80 -4.13 3.09
CA ASN A 149 -1.33 -2.77 3.06
C ASN A 149 -1.00 -2.11 1.71
N LYS A 150 -1.93 -1.33 1.14
CA LYS A 150 -1.80 -0.72 -0.20
C LYS A 150 -0.78 0.43 -0.25
N ALA A 151 -0.50 1.08 0.88
CA ALA A 151 0.57 2.08 0.98
C ALA A 151 1.82 1.51 1.70
N ALA A 152 2.42 2.28 2.62
CA ALA A 152 3.58 1.81 3.38
C ALA A 152 3.19 0.74 4.42
N GLY A 153 4.16 0.00 4.97
CA GLY A 153 3.91 -0.77 6.20
C GLY A 153 3.67 0.18 7.38
N ILE A 154 4.65 1.03 7.66
CA ILE A 154 4.59 2.13 8.64
C ILE A 154 4.80 3.46 7.92
N TYR A 155 3.97 4.45 8.20
CA TYR A 155 4.11 5.84 7.75
C TYR A 155 4.25 6.77 8.95
N ALA A 156 5.19 7.72 8.89
CA ALA A 156 5.47 8.64 9.98
C ALA A 156 5.80 10.05 9.47
N ARG A 157 5.07 11.07 9.96
CA ARG A 157 5.41 12.48 9.75
C ARG A 157 5.64 13.17 11.08
N THR A 158 6.77 13.86 11.24
CA THR A 158 7.13 14.62 12.46
C THR A 158 7.03 13.79 13.76
N CYS A 159 7.30 12.48 13.71
CA CYS A 159 7.14 11.56 14.85
C CYS A 159 8.46 11.20 15.55
N GLN A 160 8.37 10.65 16.77
CA GLN A 160 9.50 10.01 17.49
C GLN A 160 9.22 8.52 17.72
N LEU A 161 9.85 7.65 16.94
CA LEU A 161 9.48 6.23 16.87
C LEU A 161 10.52 5.26 17.44
N LEU A 162 10.03 4.22 18.11
CA LEU A 162 10.76 2.98 18.36
C LEU A 162 10.09 1.85 17.58
N ILE A 163 10.78 1.30 16.59
CA ILE A 163 10.30 0.23 15.71
C ILE A 163 11.20 -0.97 15.92
N THR A 164 10.72 -2.02 16.60
CA THR A 164 11.59 -3.16 16.97
C THR A 164 10.96 -4.55 16.88
N GLY A 165 11.71 -5.54 16.36
CA GLY A 165 11.25 -6.93 16.28
C GLY A 165 10.08 -7.19 15.32
N ASN A 166 9.75 -6.23 14.43
CA ASN A 166 8.61 -6.37 13.50
C ASN A 166 9.02 -7.10 12.21
N ILE A 167 8.04 -7.79 11.60
CA ILE A 167 8.11 -8.24 10.21
C ILE A 167 7.28 -7.28 9.37
N ILE A 168 7.91 -6.51 8.48
CA ILE A 168 7.25 -5.48 7.67
C ILE A 168 7.39 -5.86 6.20
N ALA A 169 6.35 -6.47 5.64
CA ALA A 169 6.48 -7.18 4.38
C ALA A 169 5.29 -7.09 3.41
N ALA A 170 5.56 -7.17 2.12
CA ALA A 170 4.54 -7.21 1.06
C ALA A 170 3.53 -6.04 1.09
N ASN A 171 4.00 -4.83 1.43
CA ASN A 171 3.21 -3.60 1.36
C ASN A 171 3.40 -2.88 0.01
N GLY A 172 2.38 -2.13 -0.42
CA GLY A 172 2.28 -1.52 -1.76
C GLY A 172 3.21 -0.33 -2.02
N LYS A 173 3.83 0.25 -0.97
CA LYS A 173 4.91 1.24 -1.06
C LYS A 173 6.12 0.78 -0.23
N ALA A 174 6.66 1.64 0.63
CA ALA A 174 7.84 1.31 1.43
C ALA A 174 7.48 0.39 2.60
N GLY A 175 8.44 -0.34 3.16
CA GLY A 175 8.23 -1.00 4.46
C GLY A 175 7.99 0.04 5.55
N ILE A 176 8.94 0.96 5.72
CA ILE A 176 8.83 2.14 6.60
C ILE A 176 9.02 3.39 5.73
N PHE A 177 8.13 4.38 5.88
CA PHE A 177 8.25 5.70 5.25
C PHE A 177 8.23 6.79 6.33
N MET A 178 9.22 7.69 6.32
CA MET A 178 9.36 8.76 7.32
C MET A 178 9.64 10.11 6.65
N GLU A 179 9.05 11.18 7.17
CA GLU A 179 9.23 12.52 6.61
C GLU A 179 9.17 13.63 7.66
N ASP A 180 9.50 14.84 7.22
CA ASP A 180 9.40 16.12 7.92
C ASP A 180 9.91 16.11 9.36
N GLY A 181 11.23 15.91 9.50
CA GLY A 181 11.92 16.00 10.77
C GLY A 181 11.67 14.84 11.75
N SER A 182 11.06 13.73 11.28
CA SER A 182 10.86 12.53 12.10
C SER A 182 12.18 11.98 12.67
N ALA A 183 12.13 11.44 13.89
CA ALA A 183 13.22 10.70 14.52
C ALA A 183 12.81 9.25 14.76
N ALA A 184 13.64 8.27 14.39
CA ALA A 184 13.32 6.86 14.60
C ALA A 184 14.51 5.96 14.95
N GLN A 185 14.29 5.09 15.94
CA GLN A 185 15.13 3.93 16.24
C GLN A 185 14.47 2.70 15.62
N ILE A 186 15.15 2.08 14.66
CA ILE A 186 14.64 0.95 13.86
C ILE A 186 15.58 -0.23 14.12
N ASN A 187 15.18 -1.11 15.05
CA ASN A 187 16.09 -2.09 15.66
C ASN A 187 15.58 -3.54 15.51
N GLY A 188 16.34 -4.44 14.88
CA GLY A 188 16.02 -5.88 14.88
C GLY A 188 14.78 -6.27 14.07
N ASN A 189 14.42 -5.53 13.02
CA ASN A 189 13.25 -5.81 12.19
C ASN A 189 13.61 -6.61 10.93
N LEU A 190 12.63 -7.37 10.41
CA LEU A 190 12.67 -8.03 9.10
C LEU A 190 11.82 -7.23 8.10
N ILE A 191 12.44 -6.59 7.11
CA ILE A 191 11.76 -5.67 6.18
C ILE A 191 11.93 -6.18 4.75
N THR A 192 10.88 -6.78 4.17
CA THR A 192 11.04 -7.58 2.94
C THR A 192 9.86 -7.56 1.96
N ARG A 193 10.14 -7.71 0.66
CA ARG A 193 9.12 -7.84 -0.40
C ARG A 193 8.15 -6.66 -0.53
N ASN A 194 8.51 -5.48 -0.03
CA ASN A 194 7.72 -4.26 -0.22
C ASN A 194 7.92 -3.70 -1.65
N LEU A 195 6.90 -3.06 -2.23
CA LEU A 195 6.93 -2.64 -3.65
C LEU A 195 7.75 -1.35 -3.91
N TRP A 196 8.13 -0.60 -2.88
CA TRP A 196 9.16 0.44 -2.95
C TRP A 196 10.40 0.01 -2.15
N ALA A 197 10.99 0.89 -1.34
CA ALA A 197 12.18 0.60 -0.56
C ALA A 197 11.82 -0.12 0.74
N GLY A 198 12.78 -0.79 1.39
CA GLY A 198 12.57 -1.33 2.73
C GLY A 198 12.30 -0.19 3.73
N ILE A 199 13.24 0.75 3.83
CA ILE A 199 13.09 1.99 4.60
C ILE A 199 13.26 3.18 3.65
N ASN A 200 12.41 4.20 3.75
CA ASN A 200 12.47 5.41 2.93
C ASN A 200 12.31 6.68 3.77
N THR A 201 13.12 7.70 3.48
CA THR A 201 12.92 9.07 3.99
C THR A 201 12.51 10.05 2.89
N GLY A 202 11.74 11.07 3.26
CA GLY A 202 11.20 12.10 2.35
C GLY A 202 10.79 13.38 3.09
N GLY A 203 9.93 14.18 2.48
CA GLY A 203 9.47 15.48 2.99
C GLY A 203 10.38 16.65 2.62
N GLU A 204 10.21 17.77 3.32
CA GLU A 204 11.03 18.98 3.17
C GLU A 204 12.14 19.07 4.22
N MET A 205 11.90 18.55 5.42
CA MET A 205 12.86 18.58 6.54
C MET A 205 13.58 17.22 6.74
N PRO A 206 14.93 17.19 6.80
CA PRO A 206 15.67 15.95 7.02
C PRO A 206 15.30 15.23 8.32
N SER A 207 15.08 13.92 8.22
CA SER A 207 14.80 13.04 9.37
C SER A 207 16.09 12.63 10.09
N LYS A 208 15.98 12.15 11.34
CA LYS A 208 17.08 11.51 12.09
C LYS A 208 16.79 10.02 12.26
N VAL A 209 17.73 9.16 11.88
CA VAL A 209 17.52 7.69 11.93
C VAL A 209 18.66 6.97 12.66
N GLU A 210 18.29 5.93 13.41
CA GLU A 210 19.20 4.95 14.00
C GLU A 210 18.68 3.57 13.56
N ILE A 211 19.25 3.03 12.47
CA ILE A 211 18.81 1.79 11.82
C ILE A 211 19.83 0.71 12.16
N ILE A 212 19.49 -0.19 13.10
CA ILE A 212 20.45 -1.13 13.71
C ILE A 212 19.96 -2.59 13.67
N ASN A 213 20.83 -3.53 13.32
CA ASN A 213 20.55 -4.99 13.40
C ASN A 213 19.31 -5.47 12.59
N ASN A 214 18.93 -4.79 11.50
CA ASN A 214 17.76 -5.19 10.68
C ASN A 214 18.17 -6.09 9.51
N ALA A 215 17.27 -7.01 9.14
CA ALA A 215 17.35 -7.76 7.88
C ALA A 215 16.43 -7.11 6.84
N ILE A 216 17.01 -6.48 5.81
CA ILE A 216 16.29 -5.63 4.85
C ILE A 216 16.53 -6.14 3.43
N HIS A 217 15.59 -6.91 2.89
CA HIS A 217 15.87 -7.67 1.66
C HIS A 217 14.69 -7.88 0.72
N SER A 218 14.98 -8.11 -0.56
CA SER A 218 13.96 -8.44 -1.57
C SER A 218 12.88 -7.37 -1.77
N ASN A 219 13.14 -6.12 -1.38
CA ASN A 219 12.26 -4.99 -1.67
C ASN A 219 12.48 -4.53 -3.12
N LYS A 220 11.45 -4.01 -3.80
CA LYS A 220 11.51 -3.74 -5.25
C LYS A 220 12.36 -2.53 -5.62
N LYS A 221 12.57 -1.57 -4.70
CA LYS A 221 13.51 -0.45 -4.85
C LYS A 221 14.75 -0.67 -3.98
N ALA A 222 15.30 0.37 -3.36
CA ALA A 222 16.46 0.27 -2.49
C ALA A 222 16.16 -0.51 -1.19
N GLY A 223 17.18 -1.05 -0.52
CA GLY A 223 17.02 -1.60 0.83
C GLY A 223 16.67 -0.47 1.82
N ILE A 224 17.60 0.47 1.96
CA ILE A 224 17.46 1.70 2.74
C ILE A 224 17.62 2.90 1.81
N ASN A 225 16.68 3.84 1.82
CA ASN A 225 16.80 5.15 1.18
C ASN A 225 16.72 6.26 2.23
N VAL A 226 17.88 6.72 2.68
CA VAL A 226 18.08 7.81 3.65
C VAL A 226 18.68 9.04 2.96
N ALA A 227 18.22 9.34 1.75
CA ALA A 227 18.68 10.47 0.96
C ALA A 227 18.42 11.83 1.62
N LEU A 228 17.35 11.94 2.42
CA LEU A 228 17.00 13.14 3.19
C LEU A 228 16.99 12.85 4.71
N ALA A 229 18.11 12.35 5.23
CA ALA A 229 18.25 12.07 6.65
C ALA A 229 19.70 12.16 7.16
N THR A 230 19.84 12.20 8.49
CA THR A 230 21.09 12.13 9.26
C THR A 230 21.05 10.98 10.26
N GLY A 231 22.20 10.57 10.80
CA GLY A 231 22.27 9.57 11.87
C GLY A 231 23.11 8.33 11.53
N LEU A 232 22.56 7.15 11.80
CA LEU A 232 23.29 5.88 11.85
C LEU A 232 22.55 4.76 11.11
N VAL A 233 23.30 4.01 10.30
CA VAL A 233 22.93 2.73 9.69
C VAL A 233 24.01 1.73 10.08
N ALA A 234 23.74 0.87 11.06
CA ALA A 234 24.72 -0.04 11.65
C ALA A 234 24.27 -1.51 11.67
N ASN A 235 25.18 -2.45 11.45
CA ASN A 235 24.93 -3.89 11.66
C ASN A 235 23.72 -4.47 10.89
N ASN A 236 23.30 -3.83 9.80
CA ASN A 236 22.18 -4.32 9.01
C ASN A 236 22.65 -5.33 7.97
N LEU A 237 21.80 -6.33 7.73
CA LEU A 237 21.96 -7.28 6.63
C LEU A 237 21.02 -6.87 5.49
N ILE A 238 21.58 -6.36 4.40
CA ILE A 238 20.84 -5.66 3.34
C ILE A 238 21.07 -6.33 1.98
N TYR A 239 20.10 -7.10 1.46
CA TYR A 239 20.36 -7.93 0.28
C TYR A 239 19.21 -8.12 -0.72
N LYS A 240 19.53 -8.49 -1.96
CA LYS A 240 18.54 -8.79 -3.02
C LYS A 240 17.47 -7.70 -3.25
N ASN A 241 17.72 -6.45 -2.87
CA ASN A 241 16.81 -5.34 -3.17
C ASN A 241 16.97 -4.91 -4.63
N GLY A 242 15.89 -4.48 -5.29
CA GLY A 242 15.86 -4.24 -6.74
C GLY A 242 16.69 -3.04 -7.22
N GLU A 243 17.05 -2.12 -6.32
CA GLU A 243 17.95 -1.01 -6.60
C GLU A 243 19.22 -1.11 -5.73
N ALA A 244 19.68 -0.01 -5.13
CA ALA A 244 20.87 -0.01 -4.28
C ALA A 244 20.58 -0.59 -2.89
N GLY A 245 21.58 -1.14 -2.22
CA GLY A 245 21.43 -1.61 -0.83
C GLY A 245 21.11 -0.44 0.12
N VAL A 246 21.98 0.55 0.16
CA VAL A 246 21.81 1.82 0.87
C VAL A 246 21.94 2.99 -0.10
N ARG A 247 21.00 3.93 -0.07
CA ARG A 247 21.11 5.27 -0.68
C ARG A 247 21.15 6.34 0.41
N CYS A 248 22.07 7.29 0.32
CA CYS A 248 22.14 8.44 1.23
C CYS A 248 22.49 9.73 0.48
N GLY A 249 22.23 10.87 1.12
CA GLY A 249 22.62 12.19 0.64
C GLY A 249 24.03 12.59 1.11
N LEU A 250 24.44 13.83 0.77
CA LEU A 250 25.58 14.50 1.39
C LEU A 250 25.17 15.09 2.75
N ALA A 251 25.11 14.21 3.75
CA ALA A 251 24.66 14.50 5.10
C ALA A 251 25.55 13.85 6.17
N ASP A 252 25.38 14.28 7.42
CA ASP A 252 26.02 13.67 8.60
C ASP A 252 25.38 12.30 8.89
N MET A 253 25.84 11.29 8.15
CA MET A 253 25.33 9.92 8.16
C MET A 253 26.49 8.94 8.32
N GLN A 254 26.33 7.99 9.23
CA GLN A 254 27.29 6.91 9.48
C GLN A 254 26.71 5.60 8.97
N ILE A 255 27.38 4.97 8.00
CA ILE A 255 27.03 3.66 7.45
C ILE A 255 28.17 2.72 7.87
N ILE A 256 27.97 2.00 8.97
CA ILE A 256 29.04 1.21 9.60
C ILE A 256 28.66 -0.26 9.79
N ASN A 257 29.62 -1.18 9.64
CA ASN A 257 29.40 -2.60 9.97
C ASN A 257 28.17 -3.23 9.29
N ASN A 258 27.75 -2.80 8.10
CA ASN A 258 26.64 -3.45 7.40
C ASN A 258 27.17 -4.53 6.45
N THR A 259 26.40 -5.59 6.24
CA THR A 259 26.64 -6.52 5.13
C THR A 259 25.62 -6.22 4.03
N VAL A 260 26.12 -5.73 2.89
CA VAL A 260 25.31 -5.24 1.78
C VAL A 260 25.58 -6.07 0.53
N ALA A 261 24.67 -7.00 0.23
CA ALA A 261 24.92 -8.08 -0.71
C ALA A 261 23.87 -8.20 -1.84
N ASP A 262 24.28 -8.56 -3.05
CA ASP A 262 23.35 -9.03 -4.09
C ASP A 262 22.23 -8.05 -4.51
N ASN A 263 22.37 -6.74 -4.26
CA ASN A 263 21.36 -5.73 -4.64
C ASN A 263 21.48 -5.37 -6.14
N GLY A 264 20.40 -4.88 -6.76
CA GLY A 264 20.31 -4.68 -8.22
C GLY A 264 21.14 -3.54 -8.80
N LEU A 265 21.51 -2.53 -8.00
CA LEU A 265 22.41 -1.43 -8.37
C LEU A 265 23.63 -1.40 -7.45
N ALA A 266 24.16 -0.24 -7.08
CA ALA A 266 25.30 -0.14 -6.17
C ALA A 266 24.97 -0.68 -4.75
N GLY A 267 25.95 -1.25 -4.05
CA GLY A 267 25.76 -1.63 -2.65
C GLY A 267 25.43 -0.43 -1.77
N VAL A 268 26.32 0.57 -1.74
CA VAL A 268 26.08 1.88 -1.14
C VAL A 268 26.15 2.95 -2.23
N SER A 269 25.18 3.85 -2.30
CA SER A 269 25.16 4.99 -3.22
C SER A 269 24.99 6.29 -2.46
N VAL A 270 25.98 7.18 -2.61
CA VAL A 270 25.94 8.56 -2.15
C VAL A 270 25.57 9.44 -3.33
N ALA A 271 24.44 10.13 -3.24
CA ALA A 271 24.04 11.15 -4.21
C ALA A 271 24.15 12.54 -3.57
N GLU A 272 24.30 13.59 -4.38
CA GLU A 272 24.25 14.99 -3.90
C GLU A 272 22.91 15.34 -3.22
N SER A 273 21.87 14.50 -3.45
CA SER A 273 20.48 14.62 -3.02
C SER A 273 19.75 15.82 -3.63
N ALA A 274 18.55 15.56 -4.17
CA ALA A 274 17.68 16.60 -4.67
C ALA A 274 17.15 17.41 -3.47
N ARG A 275 17.70 18.60 -3.23
CA ARG A 275 17.05 19.61 -2.39
C ARG A 275 15.65 19.90 -2.95
N PRO A 276 14.65 20.22 -2.10
CA PRO A 276 13.44 20.88 -2.56
C PRO A 276 13.81 22.07 -3.46
N LYS A 277 13.12 22.24 -4.60
CA LYS A 277 13.35 23.37 -5.52
C LYS A 277 12.77 24.69 -5.02
N SER A 278 12.34 24.75 -3.76
CA SER A 278 11.77 25.92 -3.12
C SER A 278 12.70 26.41 -2.00
N GLU A 279 12.75 27.74 -1.87
CA GLU A 279 13.39 28.50 -0.81
C GLU A 279 14.93 28.46 -0.71
N THR A 280 15.51 29.55 -1.23
CA THR A 280 16.67 30.20 -0.61
C THR A 280 16.42 30.47 0.88
N ILE A 281 16.80 29.53 1.75
CA ILE A 281 17.05 29.85 3.16
C ILE A 281 18.26 30.80 3.19
N SER A 282 17.99 32.08 3.39
CA SER A 282 18.98 33.14 3.54
C SER A 282 19.69 33.01 4.88
N GLY A 283 20.57 32.02 5.02
CA GLY A 283 21.26 31.74 6.28
C GLY A 283 22.12 30.49 6.24
N LYS A 284 23.39 30.66 5.81
CA LYS A 284 24.48 29.67 5.80
C LYS A 284 24.37 28.53 4.77
N SER A 285 25.28 28.59 3.80
CA SER A 285 25.80 27.44 3.07
C SER A 285 26.70 26.58 3.98
N SER A 286 26.16 26.06 5.09
CA SER A 286 26.93 25.22 6.02
C SER A 286 27.17 23.84 5.40
N GLU A 287 28.33 23.72 4.76
CA GLU A 287 29.10 22.50 4.43
C GLU A 287 28.28 21.22 4.20
N LEU A 288 28.13 20.85 2.92
CA LEU A 288 27.76 19.49 2.53
C LEU A 288 28.79 18.51 3.13
N LYS A 289 28.37 17.69 4.08
CA LYS A 289 29.23 16.66 4.69
C LYS A 289 29.20 15.38 3.85
N LEU A 290 30.34 14.75 3.67
CA LEU A 290 30.41 13.38 3.18
C LEU A 290 29.94 12.42 4.28
N PRO A 291 29.14 11.39 3.96
CA PRO A 291 28.82 10.33 4.91
C PRO A 291 30.08 9.52 5.27
N MET A 292 30.14 9.01 6.50
CA MET A 292 31.18 8.08 6.92
C MET A 292 30.75 6.65 6.62
N ILE A 293 31.47 5.95 5.73
CA ILE A 293 31.18 4.59 5.29
C ILE A 293 32.35 3.68 5.72
N LYS A 294 32.19 2.91 6.80
CA LYS A 294 33.29 2.10 7.37
C LYS A 294 32.89 0.69 7.76
N ASN A 295 33.83 -0.24 7.81
CA ASN A 295 33.67 -1.59 8.35
C ASN A 295 32.56 -2.40 7.65
N ASN A 296 32.06 -1.98 6.49
CA ASN A 296 31.00 -2.67 5.76
C ASN A 296 31.59 -3.78 4.89
N ILE A 297 30.87 -4.89 4.74
CA ILE A 297 31.13 -5.86 3.67
C ILE A 297 30.13 -5.60 2.56
N VAL A 298 30.62 -5.23 1.38
CA VAL A 298 29.79 -4.85 0.24
C VAL A 298 30.14 -5.75 -0.95
N THR A 299 29.23 -6.62 -1.35
CA THR A 299 29.57 -7.73 -2.26
C THR A 299 28.44 -8.13 -3.22
N GLY A 300 28.78 -8.57 -4.43
CA GLY A 300 27.79 -9.10 -5.37
C GLY A 300 26.75 -8.10 -5.88
N ASN A 301 26.90 -6.81 -5.62
CA ASN A 301 25.92 -5.81 -6.02
C ASN A 301 26.04 -5.50 -7.53
N GLY A 302 24.92 -5.13 -8.14
CA GLY A 302 24.73 -5.04 -9.59
C GLY A 302 25.69 -4.08 -10.28
N GLU A 303 25.71 -2.81 -9.85
CA GLU A 303 26.44 -1.73 -10.54
C GLU A 303 27.86 -1.52 -9.97
N ALA A 304 27.96 -1.30 -8.67
CA ALA A 304 29.20 -0.99 -7.96
C ALA A 304 29.14 -1.49 -6.52
N GLY A 305 30.26 -1.51 -5.81
CA GLY A 305 30.24 -1.70 -4.36
C GLY A 305 29.79 -0.42 -3.68
N ILE A 306 30.63 0.62 -3.73
CA ILE A 306 30.31 1.96 -3.24
C ILE A 306 30.31 2.91 -4.44
N LYS A 307 29.27 3.73 -4.61
CA LYS A 307 29.20 4.80 -5.61
C LYS A 307 29.12 6.14 -4.89
N SER A 308 30.21 6.90 -4.90
CA SER A 308 30.36 8.17 -4.16
C SER A 308 31.35 9.09 -4.88
N PHE A 309 31.37 10.38 -4.51
CA PHE A 309 32.18 11.43 -5.12
C PHE A 309 33.66 11.43 -4.66
N GLY A 310 34.32 10.26 -4.68
CA GLY A 310 35.76 10.14 -4.38
C GLY A 310 36.14 10.29 -2.90
N GLY A 311 35.22 10.03 -1.96
CA GLY A 311 35.52 10.11 -0.53
C GLY A 311 34.41 9.64 0.40
N GLY A 312 34.73 9.61 1.71
CA GLY A 312 33.84 9.20 2.80
C GLY A 312 33.97 7.73 3.23
N TYR A 313 34.68 6.89 2.47
CA TYR A 313 34.78 5.44 2.72
C TYR A 313 36.19 4.95 3.06
N THR A 314 36.31 4.16 4.13
CA THR A 314 37.56 3.52 4.58
C THR A 314 37.27 2.22 5.32
N TYR A 315 38.18 1.25 5.34
CA TYR A 315 38.00 -0.03 6.07
C TYR A 315 36.74 -0.82 5.65
N ASN A 316 36.41 -0.91 4.35
CA ASN A 316 35.32 -1.74 3.84
C ASN A 316 35.87 -2.89 2.97
N ILE A 317 35.21 -4.05 2.99
CA ILE A 317 35.45 -5.12 2.00
C ILE A 317 34.56 -4.89 0.79
N LEU A 318 35.16 -4.98 -0.40
CA LEU A 318 34.51 -4.82 -1.70
C LEU A 318 34.87 -6.00 -2.59
N TYR A 319 33.89 -6.88 -2.85
CA TYR A 319 34.14 -8.14 -3.54
C TYR A 319 33.05 -8.54 -4.53
N GLY A 320 33.41 -8.78 -5.79
CA GLY A 320 32.48 -9.32 -6.79
C GLY A 320 31.26 -8.43 -7.08
N ASN A 321 31.33 -7.13 -6.77
CA ASN A 321 30.36 -6.15 -7.25
C ASN A 321 30.63 -5.82 -8.73
N ASN A 322 29.68 -5.14 -9.37
CA ASN A 322 29.56 -4.99 -10.82
C ASN A 322 29.23 -6.30 -11.53
N ARG A 323 28.02 -6.81 -11.30
CA ARG A 323 27.49 -8.00 -11.99
C ARG A 323 26.92 -7.71 -13.37
N VAL A 324 26.67 -6.45 -13.75
CA VAL A 324 26.11 -6.13 -15.09
C VAL A 324 27.15 -6.12 -16.20
N ASP A 325 28.36 -5.60 -15.98
CA ASP A 325 29.30 -5.35 -17.09
C ASP A 325 30.39 -6.43 -17.29
N GLY A 326 30.33 -7.55 -16.56
CA GLY A 326 31.19 -8.72 -16.76
C GLY A 326 32.57 -8.64 -16.06
N PHE A 327 33.44 -9.61 -16.38
CA PHE A 327 34.76 -9.71 -15.74
C PHE A 327 35.81 -8.85 -16.45
N TYR A 328 36.43 -7.94 -15.69
CA TYR A 328 37.51 -7.08 -16.16
C TYR A 328 38.86 -7.64 -15.69
N PRO A 329 39.75 -8.07 -16.61
CA PRO A 329 41.03 -8.68 -16.24
C PRO A 329 42.04 -7.69 -15.65
N ASP A 330 41.89 -6.39 -15.95
CA ASP A 330 42.79 -5.34 -15.47
C ASP A 330 42.35 -4.81 -14.10
N PHE A 331 43.28 -4.84 -13.14
CA PHE A 331 43.07 -4.40 -11.75
C PHE A 331 42.47 -3.00 -11.64
N LEU A 332 42.93 -2.03 -12.44
CA LEU A 332 42.45 -0.65 -12.40
C LEU A 332 40.97 -0.52 -12.81
N TRP A 333 40.51 -1.31 -13.79
CA TRP A 333 39.10 -1.30 -14.17
C TRP A 333 38.23 -2.00 -13.13
N TYR A 334 38.66 -3.18 -12.65
CA TYR A 334 37.98 -3.88 -11.56
C TYR A 334 37.80 -2.98 -10.33
N LEU A 335 38.86 -2.27 -9.93
CA LEU A 335 38.86 -1.33 -8.81
C LEU A 335 37.93 -0.14 -9.04
N ARG A 336 38.00 0.53 -10.19
CA ARG A 336 37.07 1.63 -10.53
C ARG A 336 35.62 1.21 -10.43
N LEU A 337 35.30 -0.01 -10.86
CA LEU A 337 33.94 -0.55 -10.84
C LEU A 337 33.47 -0.91 -9.41
N GLN A 338 34.37 -1.33 -8.52
CA GLN A 338 34.02 -1.44 -7.08
C GLN A 338 33.64 -0.08 -6.47
N PHE A 339 34.20 1.03 -6.96
CA PHE A 339 34.02 2.39 -6.41
C PHE A 339 33.21 3.37 -7.31
N GLY A 340 32.52 2.88 -8.34
CA GLY A 340 31.66 3.71 -9.19
C GLY A 340 32.37 4.70 -10.12
N GLY A 341 33.64 4.47 -10.45
CA GLY A 341 34.33 5.07 -11.60
C GLY A 341 35.57 5.92 -11.31
N TYR A 342 35.81 6.31 -10.05
CA TYR A 342 36.76 7.38 -9.72
C TYR A 342 38.11 6.93 -9.15
N GLU A 343 38.25 5.69 -8.70
CA GLU A 343 39.39 5.28 -7.85
C GLU A 343 40.53 4.55 -8.56
N ASP A 344 41.71 4.64 -7.95
CA ASP A 344 42.93 3.92 -8.33
C ASP A 344 43.59 3.20 -7.14
N GLN A 345 44.67 2.46 -7.43
CA GLN A 345 45.37 1.64 -6.45
C GLN A 345 45.86 2.46 -5.24
N ALA A 346 46.30 3.70 -5.46
CA ALA A 346 46.83 4.54 -4.39
C ALA A 346 45.70 4.96 -3.42
N THR A 347 44.48 5.21 -3.92
CA THR A 347 43.36 5.44 -3.01
C THR A 347 42.95 4.18 -2.24
N LEU A 348 42.97 3.00 -2.87
CA LEU A 348 42.67 1.73 -2.17
C LEU A 348 43.61 1.53 -0.97
N GLU A 349 44.91 1.64 -1.18
CA GLU A 349 45.96 1.46 -0.16
C GLU A 349 45.89 2.51 0.97
N LYS A 350 45.51 3.75 0.62
CA LYS A 350 45.30 4.87 1.56
C LYS A 350 44.04 4.69 2.41
N THR A 351 42.96 4.20 1.81
CA THR A 351 41.64 4.08 2.47
C THR A 351 41.46 2.80 3.29
N LYS A 352 42.42 1.86 3.23
CA LYS A 352 42.35 0.57 3.96
C LYS A 352 41.12 -0.28 3.61
N ASN A 353 40.52 -0.04 2.45
CA ASN A 353 39.50 -0.94 1.90
C ASN A 353 40.18 -2.22 1.35
N ILE A 354 39.46 -3.34 1.37
CA ILE A 354 39.97 -4.67 1.06
C ILE A 354 39.25 -5.23 -0.19
N LEU A 355 40.01 -5.75 -1.15
CA LEU A 355 39.49 -6.43 -2.35
C LEU A 355 39.69 -7.96 -2.26
N ALA A 356 38.93 -8.63 -1.40
CA ALA A 356 39.04 -10.07 -1.18
C ALA A 356 37.69 -10.70 -0.83
N ASP A 357 37.55 -12.01 -1.06
CA ASP A 357 36.34 -12.77 -0.68
C ASP A 357 36.14 -12.66 0.84
N PRO A 358 34.97 -12.19 1.32
CA PRO A 358 34.65 -12.16 2.76
C PRO A 358 34.48 -13.56 3.38
N LEU A 359 34.55 -14.64 2.60
CA LEU A 359 34.47 -16.03 3.04
C LEU A 359 33.23 -16.31 3.91
N PHE A 360 32.04 -15.97 3.41
CA PHE A 360 30.78 -16.28 4.08
C PHE A 360 30.49 -17.77 4.20
N VAL A 361 29.72 -18.18 5.21
CA VAL A 361 29.27 -19.56 5.45
C VAL A 361 28.44 -20.07 4.27
N ASN A 362 27.26 -19.50 4.02
CA ASN A 362 26.39 -19.93 2.91
C ASN A 362 25.68 -18.73 2.26
N PRO A 363 26.38 -17.95 1.43
CA PRO A 363 25.81 -16.77 0.79
C PRO A 363 24.67 -17.10 -0.19
N ALA A 364 24.61 -18.33 -0.72
CA ALA A 364 23.51 -18.78 -1.58
C ALA A 364 22.18 -18.88 -0.82
N GLN A 365 22.22 -19.17 0.49
CA GLN A 365 21.08 -19.17 1.41
C GLN A 365 20.99 -17.89 2.26
N HIS A 366 21.75 -16.84 1.91
CA HIS A 366 21.82 -15.57 2.65
C HIS A 366 22.38 -15.68 4.08
N ASP A 367 23.16 -16.73 4.34
CA ASP A 367 23.99 -16.81 5.54
C ASP A 367 25.34 -16.14 5.29
N TYR A 368 25.36 -14.84 5.61
CA TYR A 368 26.54 -13.98 5.49
C TYR A 368 27.37 -13.91 6.79
N ARG A 369 27.30 -14.92 7.66
CA ARG A 369 28.26 -15.07 8.77
C ARG A 369 29.65 -15.43 8.23
N LEU A 370 30.71 -15.06 8.95
CA LEU A 370 32.09 -15.21 8.51
C LEU A 370 32.65 -16.61 8.83
N ARG A 371 33.36 -17.22 7.88
CA ARG A 371 34.19 -18.41 8.13
C ARG A 371 35.55 -18.02 8.71
N PRO A 372 36.17 -18.88 9.54
CA PRO A 372 37.60 -18.79 9.87
C PRO A 372 38.49 -18.51 8.66
N GLY A 373 39.45 -17.60 8.82
CA GLY A 373 40.34 -17.14 7.75
C GLY A 373 39.75 -16.02 6.86
N SER A 374 38.52 -15.58 7.12
CA SER A 374 37.94 -14.40 6.46
C SER A 374 38.80 -13.15 6.68
N PRO A 375 39.07 -12.34 5.64
CA PRO A 375 39.76 -11.05 5.77
C PRO A 375 38.89 -9.98 6.46
N ALA A 376 37.64 -10.28 6.79
CA ALA A 376 36.77 -9.44 7.60
C ALA A 376 37.05 -9.56 9.10
N ILE A 377 37.58 -10.70 9.55
CA ILE A 377 37.85 -10.96 10.98
C ILE A 377 39.03 -10.10 11.42
N ASP A 378 38.86 -9.35 12.52
CA ASP A 378 39.80 -8.35 13.05
C ASP A 378 40.26 -7.29 12.02
N GLY A 379 39.55 -7.16 10.88
CA GLY A 379 40.00 -6.40 9.71
C GLY A 379 39.53 -4.94 9.65
N GLY A 380 38.59 -4.55 10.50
CA GLY A 380 37.97 -3.22 10.51
C GLY A 380 38.85 -2.09 11.05
N ASP A 381 38.25 -0.90 11.17
CA ASP A 381 38.88 0.26 11.80
C ASP A 381 39.20 -0.06 13.28
N PRO A 382 40.48 -0.05 13.70
CA PRO A 382 40.90 -0.49 15.04
C PRO A 382 40.66 0.58 16.13
N ALA A 383 39.99 1.69 15.81
CA ALA A 383 39.64 2.69 16.81
C ALA A 383 38.57 2.16 17.79
N ALA A 384 38.80 2.35 19.09
CA ALA A 384 37.95 1.84 20.18
C ALA A 384 36.42 2.01 20.03
N PRO A 385 35.86 3.07 19.41
CA PRO A 385 34.41 3.18 19.18
C PRO A 385 33.83 2.11 18.23
N PHE A 386 34.66 1.40 17.48
CA PHE A 386 34.24 0.33 16.57
C PHE A 386 34.42 -1.07 17.16
N ASN A 387 35.11 -1.22 18.29
CA ASN A 387 35.44 -2.52 18.88
C ASN A 387 34.23 -3.45 19.05
N ASP A 388 34.48 -4.74 18.90
CA ASP A 388 33.48 -5.79 18.98
C ASP A 388 32.99 -5.99 20.42
N LYS A 389 31.74 -6.45 20.54
CA LYS A 389 31.33 -7.23 21.72
C LYS A 389 31.67 -8.68 21.41
N ASN A 390 32.67 -9.21 22.11
CA ASN A 390 33.30 -10.49 21.83
C ASN A 390 32.30 -11.67 21.78
N PHE A 391 31.83 -11.98 20.57
CA PHE A 391 31.05 -13.15 20.21
C PHE A 391 31.73 -13.74 18.97
N GLY A 392 32.13 -15.02 19.01
CA GLY A 392 32.94 -15.63 17.94
C GLY A 392 32.32 -15.45 16.54
N PRO A 393 33.14 -15.15 15.52
CA PRO A 393 34.39 -15.87 15.22
C PRO A 393 35.69 -15.15 15.56
N SER A 394 35.66 -13.97 16.18
CA SER A 394 36.87 -13.20 16.50
C SER A 394 37.93 -14.05 17.23
N LEU A 395 39.22 -13.77 16.97
CA LEU A 395 40.35 -14.60 17.41
C LEU A 395 40.74 -14.34 18.88
N GLY A 396 39.74 -14.22 19.77
CA GLY A 396 39.93 -13.79 21.16
C GLY A 396 40.29 -12.31 21.29
N SER A 397 39.85 -11.52 20.31
CA SER A 397 40.15 -10.10 20.12
C SER A 397 38.86 -9.27 20.20
N ASP A 398 39.00 -8.03 20.67
CA ASP A 398 37.94 -7.01 20.68
C ASP A 398 38.08 -6.02 19.49
N LEU A 399 39.01 -6.26 18.55
CA LEU A 399 39.10 -5.46 17.32
C LEU A 399 37.84 -5.68 16.47
N ASN A 400 37.57 -4.74 15.55
CA ASN A 400 36.34 -4.74 14.79
C ASN A 400 36.31 -5.83 13.70
N ASP A 401 35.42 -6.82 13.79
CA ASP A 401 35.02 -7.65 12.64
C ASP A 401 34.19 -6.81 11.64
N MET A 402 34.50 -6.89 10.33
CA MET A 402 33.70 -6.18 9.32
C MET A 402 32.34 -6.86 9.08
N GLY A 403 31.33 -6.06 8.70
CA GLY A 403 30.00 -6.51 8.32
C GLY A 403 29.02 -6.67 9.49
N ALA A 404 27.82 -7.15 9.19
CA ALA A 404 26.63 -7.12 10.06
C ALA A 404 26.82 -7.76 11.45
N TYR A 405 27.77 -8.70 11.56
CA TYR A 405 28.01 -9.49 12.77
C TYR A 405 29.19 -9.00 13.62
N GLY A 406 29.88 -7.92 13.22
CA GLY A 406 30.93 -7.28 14.01
C GLY A 406 30.59 -5.85 14.40
N GLY A 407 31.44 -5.23 15.20
CA GLY A 407 31.31 -3.87 15.74
C GLY A 407 30.46 -3.76 17.00
N GLN A 408 30.49 -2.57 17.63
CA GLN A 408 29.87 -2.30 18.93
C GLN A 408 28.37 -2.67 19.07
N TYR A 409 27.61 -2.78 17.97
CA TYR A 409 26.18 -3.11 17.96
C TYR A 409 25.89 -4.59 17.73
N THR A 410 26.92 -5.43 17.57
CA THR A 410 26.75 -6.87 17.36
C THR A 410 25.97 -7.54 18.50
N VAL A 411 25.32 -8.64 18.15
CA VAL A 411 24.50 -9.49 19.02
C VAL A 411 24.98 -10.94 18.91
N ALA A 412 24.90 -11.69 20.01
CA ALA A 412 25.45 -13.04 20.08
C ALA A 412 24.91 -13.95 18.96
N GLU A 413 25.80 -14.49 18.14
CA GLU A 413 25.43 -15.43 17.07
C GLU A 413 24.90 -16.75 17.67
N ASN A 414 23.72 -17.18 17.25
CA ASN A 414 23.22 -18.51 17.55
C ASN A 414 23.76 -19.50 16.49
N ARG A 415 24.96 -20.05 16.73
CA ARG A 415 25.66 -20.95 15.79
C ARG A 415 25.21 -22.41 15.92
N PRO A 416 24.84 -23.07 14.81
CA PRO A 416 24.85 -24.54 14.76
C PRO A 416 26.29 -25.05 14.83
N THR A 417 26.51 -26.18 15.51
CA THR A 417 27.79 -26.91 15.47
C THR A 417 28.08 -27.40 14.04
N ASN A 418 29.35 -27.54 13.63
CA ASN A 418 29.67 -28.20 12.35
C ASN A 418 29.25 -29.68 12.41
N GLN A 419 28.63 -30.18 11.35
CA GLN A 419 28.09 -31.54 11.24
C GLN A 419 28.61 -32.20 9.95
N PRO A 420 28.82 -33.52 9.95
CA PRO A 420 29.30 -34.20 8.76
C PRO A 420 28.28 -34.12 7.62
N PRO A 421 28.74 -33.95 6.37
CA PRO A 421 27.86 -33.93 5.21
C PRO A 421 27.16 -35.28 5.01
N GLN A 422 25.99 -35.25 4.38
CA GLN A 422 25.15 -36.43 4.16
C GLN A 422 25.21 -36.81 2.68
N ALA A 423 25.93 -37.90 2.37
CA ALA A 423 25.95 -38.43 1.01
C ALA A 423 24.54 -38.89 0.61
N GLN A 424 24.10 -38.51 -0.58
CA GLN A 424 22.88 -39.02 -1.22
C GLN A 424 23.14 -39.26 -2.70
N ILE A 425 22.52 -40.31 -3.26
CA ILE A 425 22.61 -40.65 -4.69
C ILE A 425 21.20 -40.85 -5.22
N GLU A 426 20.86 -40.13 -6.27
CA GLU A 426 19.64 -40.37 -7.06
C GLU A 426 20.01 -40.76 -8.48
N ALA A 427 19.33 -41.75 -9.06
CA ALA A 427 19.33 -41.92 -10.51
C ALA A 427 18.25 -41.01 -11.09
N LEU A 428 18.60 -40.12 -12.02
CA LEU A 428 17.66 -39.19 -12.68
C LEU A 428 16.69 -39.89 -13.67
N LYS A 429 16.53 -41.22 -13.53
CA LYS A 429 15.67 -42.06 -14.35
C LYS A 429 15.26 -43.29 -13.54
N GLU A 430 13.98 -43.35 -13.16
CA GLU A 430 13.42 -44.43 -12.33
C GLU A 430 13.49 -45.80 -13.00
N GLN A 431 13.14 -45.87 -14.29
CA GLN A 431 13.14 -47.10 -15.08
C GLN A 431 14.19 -47.03 -16.19
N VAL A 432 15.21 -47.87 -16.08
CA VAL A 432 16.35 -47.94 -17.01
C VAL A 432 16.24 -49.18 -17.89
N TYR A 433 16.54 -49.03 -19.18
CA TYR A 433 16.57 -50.10 -20.16
C TYR A 433 17.99 -50.29 -20.73
N ALA A 434 18.28 -51.49 -21.24
CA ALA A 434 19.58 -51.76 -21.85
C ALA A 434 19.86 -50.80 -23.03
N GLY A 435 21.05 -50.18 -23.02
CA GLY A 435 21.47 -49.13 -23.95
C GLY A 435 21.24 -47.70 -23.46
N ASP A 436 20.58 -47.48 -22.31
CA ASP A 436 20.41 -46.15 -21.73
C ASP A 436 21.72 -45.59 -21.13
N LYS A 437 21.85 -44.26 -21.20
CA LYS A 437 22.79 -43.49 -20.37
C LYS A 437 22.05 -43.00 -19.12
N VAL A 438 22.47 -43.45 -17.95
CA VAL A 438 21.94 -43.06 -16.65
C VAL A 438 22.81 -41.93 -16.10
N VAL A 439 22.18 -40.84 -15.67
CA VAL A 439 22.85 -39.80 -14.88
C VAL A 439 22.53 -40.05 -13.41
N LEU A 440 23.59 -40.22 -12.63
CA LEU A 440 23.58 -40.33 -11.19
C LEU A 440 23.84 -38.93 -10.64
N ASN A 441 22.92 -38.43 -9.83
CA ASN A 441 23.02 -37.15 -9.17
C ASN A 441 23.56 -37.34 -7.75
N GLY A 442 24.74 -36.82 -7.47
CA GLY A 442 25.31 -36.73 -6.13
C GLY A 442 25.17 -35.35 -5.51
N ALA A 443 24.80 -34.33 -6.29
CA ALA A 443 24.56 -32.96 -5.82
C ALA A 443 23.27 -32.80 -4.99
N VAL A 444 22.50 -33.89 -4.80
CA VAL A 444 21.49 -34.02 -3.75
C VAL A 444 22.09 -34.31 -2.37
N SER A 445 23.40 -34.57 -2.27
CA SER A 445 24.09 -34.63 -0.98
C SER A 445 24.05 -33.26 -0.31
N ILE A 446 23.75 -33.23 0.98
CA ILE A 446 23.55 -32.00 1.74
C ILE A 446 24.56 -31.96 2.87
N ASP A 447 25.25 -30.84 2.99
CA ASP A 447 25.97 -30.48 4.19
C ASP A 447 25.01 -29.73 5.14
N PRO A 448 24.82 -30.17 6.41
CA PRO A 448 23.87 -29.53 7.32
C PRO A 448 24.22 -28.07 7.68
N ASN A 449 25.46 -27.66 7.47
CA ASN A 449 25.96 -26.31 7.68
C ASN A 449 25.98 -25.49 6.38
N GLY A 450 25.68 -26.13 5.24
CA GLY A 450 25.74 -25.52 3.91
C GLY A 450 27.16 -25.33 3.39
N ASP A 451 28.12 -26.07 3.94
CA ASP A 451 29.51 -26.05 3.48
C ASP A 451 29.67 -26.70 2.09
N GLU A 452 30.72 -26.29 1.37
CA GLU A 452 31.01 -26.82 0.04
C GLU A 452 31.51 -28.27 0.13
N ILE A 453 31.01 -29.13 -0.75
CA ILE A 453 31.18 -30.58 -0.68
C ILE A 453 32.01 -31.10 -1.86
N ARG A 454 33.01 -31.93 -1.55
CA ARG A 454 33.75 -32.73 -2.54
C ARG A 454 33.14 -34.14 -2.67
N TYR A 455 32.97 -34.60 -3.90
CA TYR A 455 32.41 -35.91 -4.26
C TYR A 455 33.49 -36.93 -4.67
N ASP A 456 33.36 -38.18 -4.24
CA ASP A 456 34.16 -39.32 -4.72
C ASP A 456 33.25 -40.53 -5.08
N TRP A 457 33.32 -40.99 -6.33
CA TRP A 457 32.39 -41.95 -6.92
C TRP A 457 33.06 -43.28 -7.26
N GLN A 458 32.42 -44.40 -6.92
CA GLN A 458 32.95 -45.75 -7.17
C GLN A 458 31.88 -46.70 -7.74
N LEU A 459 32.27 -47.55 -8.69
CA LEU A 459 31.42 -48.63 -9.23
C LEU A 459 31.76 -49.92 -8.48
N ILE A 460 30.86 -50.36 -7.61
CA ILE A 460 31.09 -51.48 -6.69
C ILE A 460 30.45 -52.80 -7.15
N GLY A 461 29.62 -52.79 -8.20
CA GLY A 461 29.08 -54.00 -8.84
C GLY A 461 28.46 -53.76 -10.21
N LYS A 462 28.47 -54.77 -11.09
CA LYS A 462 27.84 -54.74 -12.43
C LYS A 462 27.51 -56.15 -12.97
N PRO A 463 26.65 -56.30 -14.00
CA PRO A 463 26.26 -57.59 -14.55
C PRO A 463 27.42 -58.32 -15.25
N MET A 464 27.31 -59.64 -15.37
CA MET A 464 28.28 -60.47 -16.09
C MET A 464 28.40 -60.01 -17.56
N GLN A 465 29.63 -59.95 -18.09
CA GLN A 465 29.96 -59.42 -19.42
C GLN A 465 29.65 -57.92 -19.66
N SER A 466 29.23 -57.15 -18.64
CA SER A 466 29.09 -55.70 -18.77
C SER A 466 30.46 -55.00 -18.84
N MET A 467 30.62 -54.10 -19.80
CA MET A 467 31.77 -53.20 -19.95
C MET A 467 31.56 -51.82 -19.30
N ALA A 468 30.47 -51.62 -18.55
CA ALA A 468 30.17 -50.32 -17.95
C ALA A 468 31.28 -49.82 -17.01
N ALA A 469 31.41 -48.49 -17.01
CA ALA A 469 32.28 -47.67 -16.17
C ALA A 469 31.56 -46.36 -15.81
N LEU A 470 32.06 -45.66 -14.80
CA LEU A 470 31.55 -44.36 -14.35
C LEU A 470 32.35 -43.20 -14.95
N GLN A 471 31.68 -42.07 -15.18
CA GLN A 471 32.30 -40.81 -15.63
C GLN A 471 31.88 -39.66 -14.71
N PRO A 472 32.61 -39.43 -13.60
CA PRO A 472 32.35 -38.32 -12.67
C PRO A 472 32.52 -36.94 -13.32
N GLN A 473 31.70 -35.99 -12.92
CA GLN A 473 31.71 -34.61 -13.40
C GLN A 473 32.02 -33.63 -12.25
N LYS A 474 32.44 -32.41 -12.59
CA LYS A 474 32.78 -31.36 -11.59
C LYS A 474 31.57 -30.81 -10.83
N ASP A 475 30.37 -30.97 -11.37
CA ASP A 475 29.10 -30.50 -10.79
C ASP A 475 28.49 -31.48 -9.75
N GLY A 476 29.21 -32.54 -9.40
CA GLY A 476 28.73 -33.59 -8.48
C GLY A 476 27.88 -34.67 -9.15
N THR A 477 27.62 -34.60 -10.46
CA THR A 477 26.97 -35.69 -11.21
C THR A 477 27.96 -36.76 -11.67
N CYS A 478 27.46 -37.93 -12.04
CA CYS A 478 28.24 -39.02 -12.61
C CYS A 478 27.44 -39.76 -13.69
N GLN A 479 28.04 -40.08 -14.83
CA GLN A 479 27.35 -40.81 -15.91
C GLN A 479 27.71 -42.30 -15.90
N LEU A 480 26.69 -43.15 -15.95
CA LEU A 480 26.76 -44.62 -16.09
C LEU A 480 26.12 -45.03 -17.42
N THR A 481 26.80 -45.82 -18.25
CA THR A 481 26.20 -46.40 -19.46
C THR A 481 25.77 -47.84 -19.18
N ALA A 482 24.46 -48.10 -19.20
CA ALA A 482 23.86 -49.38 -18.88
C ALA A 482 23.81 -50.30 -20.13
N ASP A 483 24.93 -50.94 -20.43
CA ASP A 483 25.14 -51.73 -21.66
C ASP A 483 24.40 -53.08 -21.70
N LYS A 484 23.91 -53.59 -20.56
CA LYS A 484 23.19 -54.86 -20.41
C LYS A 484 22.03 -54.74 -19.42
N GLY A 485 21.04 -55.62 -19.54
CA GLY A 485 20.06 -55.82 -18.48
C GLY A 485 20.70 -56.47 -17.25
N GLY A 486 20.25 -56.10 -16.04
CA GLY A 486 20.82 -56.55 -14.77
C GLY A 486 21.01 -55.42 -13.74
N GLN A 487 21.78 -55.69 -12.69
CA GLN A 487 22.01 -54.76 -11.57
C GLN A 487 23.40 -54.12 -11.63
N TYR A 488 23.47 -52.80 -11.41
CA TYR A 488 24.70 -52.02 -11.28
C TYR A 488 24.72 -51.32 -9.93
N ALA A 489 25.74 -51.53 -9.11
CA ALA A 489 25.87 -50.94 -7.77
C ALA A 489 26.96 -49.88 -7.74
N VAL A 490 26.64 -48.70 -7.20
CA VAL A 490 27.53 -47.53 -7.10
C VAL A 490 27.62 -47.03 -5.65
N GLN A 491 28.71 -46.35 -5.31
CA GLN A 491 28.97 -45.72 -4.01
C GLN A 491 29.43 -44.27 -4.19
N LEU A 492 29.04 -43.41 -3.25
CA LEU A 492 29.44 -42.00 -3.17
C LEU A 492 29.94 -41.69 -1.75
N THR A 493 31.13 -41.09 -1.66
CA THR A 493 31.65 -40.46 -0.44
C THR A 493 31.64 -38.94 -0.61
N VAL A 494 31.31 -38.24 0.48
CA VAL A 494 31.30 -36.76 0.52
C VAL A 494 32.15 -36.23 1.67
N THR A 495 32.85 -35.12 1.43
CA THR A 495 33.71 -34.45 2.42
C THR A 495 33.42 -32.94 2.39
N ASP A 496 33.25 -32.32 3.57
CA ASP A 496 33.08 -30.87 3.67
C ASP A 496 34.42 -30.14 3.47
N ARG A 497 34.41 -28.80 3.42
CA ARG A 497 35.63 -27.99 3.33
C ARG A 497 36.48 -27.94 4.61
N TRP A 498 35.98 -28.47 5.73
CA TRP A 498 36.73 -28.65 6.98
C TRP A 498 37.42 -30.01 7.07
N GLY A 499 37.22 -30.89 6.07
CA GLY A 499 37.78 -32.23 6.01
C GLY A 499 36.94 -33.30 6.70
N LEU A 500 35.75 -32.97 7.20
CA LEU A 500 34.83 -33.90 7.85
C LEU A 500 34.09 -34.73 6.80
N GLN A 501 34.11 -36.04 6.96
CA GLN A 501 33.53 -36.98 6.00
C GLN A 501 32.15 -37.47 6.43
N GLY A 502 31.25 -37.53 5.45
CA GLY A 502 29.95 -38.14 5.60
C GLY A 502 29.99 -39.67 5.65
N LYS A 503 28.90 -40.29 6.08
CA LYS A 503 28.65 -41.71 5.77
C LYS A 503 28.47 -41.87 4.27
N THR A 504 29.05 -42.90 3.66
CA THR A 504 28.93 -43.14 2.22
C THR A 504 27.52 -43.58 1.83
N ALA A 505 27.00 -43.06 0.73
CA ALA A 505 25.76 -43.54 0.12
C ALA A 505 26.05 -44.65 -0.90
N GLN A 506 25.07 -45.53 -1.13
CA GLN A 506 25.10 -46.54 -2.18
C GLN A 506 23.76 -46.59 -2.91
N LEU A 507 23.78 -46.87 -4.21
CA LEU A 507 22.59 -47.06 -5.04
C LEU A 507 22.76 -48.28 -5.96
N THR A 508 21.70 -49.05 -6.15
CA THR A 508 21.64 -50.11 -7.17
C THR A 508 20.67 -49.71 -8.27
N VAL A 509 21.17 -49.62 -9.50
CA VAL A 509 20.39 -49.37 -10.72
C VAL A 509 20.01 -50.72 -11.34
N ASN A 510 18.70 -50.98 -11.42
CA ASN A 510 18.15 -52.16 -12.09
C ASN A 510 17.81 -51.81 -13.55
N VAL A 511 18.25 -52.66 -14.49
CA VAL A 511 18.14 -52.41 -15.93
C VAL A 511 17.32 -53.51 -16.61
N ASP A 512 16.21 -53.12 -17.23
CA ASP A 512 15.23 -53.98 -17.90
C ASP A 512 15.60 -54.21 -19.39
N PRO A 513 15.51 -55.43 -19.94
CA PRO A 513 15.82 -55.70 -21.34
C PRO A 513 14.77 -55.18 -22.36
N ASP A 514 13.50 -54.93 -21.98
CA ASP A 514 12.39 -54.65 -22.92
C ASP A 514 11.65 -53.34 -22.63
N LYS A 515 11.58 -52.41 -23.59
CA LYS A 515 10.97 -51.08 -23.43
C LYS A 515 9.48 -51.02 -23.88
N PRO A 516 8.56 -50.45 -23.07
CA PRO A 516 7.14 -50.29 -23.41
C PRO A 516 6.85 -49.13 -24.38
N PRO A 517 5.62 -49.06 -24.95
CA PRO A 517 5.14 -47.89 -25.70
C PRO A 517 4.67 -46.76 -24.76
N THR A 518 4.20 -45.64 -25.32
CA THR A 518 3.72 -44.47 -24.56
C THR A 518 2.30 -44.10 -24.99
N ALA A 519 1.34 -44.10 -24.05
CA ALA A 519 0.00 -43.56 -24.29
C ALA A 519 0.00 -42.03 -24.22
N LYS A 520 -0.87 -41.39 -25.01
CA LYS A 520 -1.16 -39.96 -24.88
C LYS A 520 -2.52 -39.58 -25.45
N ILE A 521 -3.28 -38.79 -24.71
CA ILE A 521 -4.61 -38.26 -25.05
C ILE A 521 -4.46 -36.82 -25.59
N SER A 522 -5.14 -36.52 -26.69
CA SER A 522 -5.33 -35.14 -27.14
C SER A 522 -6.30 -34.40 -26.20
N LYS A 523 -5.88 -33.25 -25.66
CA LYS A 523 -6.72 -32.50 -24.71
C LYS A 523 -8.02 -32.02 -25.39
N PRO A 524 -9.22 -32.31 -24.85
CA PRO A 524 -10.45 -31.66 -25.29
C PRO A 524 -10.43 -30.17 -24.91
N HIS A 525 -11.18 -29.35 -25.64
CA HIS A 525 -11.34 -27.92 -25.34
C HIS A 525 -12.20 -27.70 -24.09
N ASP A 526 -11.91 -26.63 -23.35
CA ASP A 526 -12.40 -26.34 -22.00
C ASP A 526 -13.24 -25.05 -21.98
N PRO A 527 -14.32 -24.93 -21.18
CA PRO A 527 -15.28 -25.95 -20.75
C PRO A 527 -16.60 -25.88 -21.54
N SER A 528 -17.29 -27.02 -21.64
CA SER A 528 -18.52 -27.19 -22.43
C SER A 528 -19.81 -26.92 -21.63
N LYS A 529 -20.91 -26.62 -22.35
CA LYS A 529 -22.25 -26.55 -21.75
C LYS A 529 -22.73 -27.96 -21.37
N LEU A 530 -23.54 -28.05 -20.32
CA LEU A 530 -24.26 -29.27 -19.93
C LEU A 530 -25.02 -29.84 -21.15
N GLY A 531 -24.81 -31.12 -21.45
CA GLY A 531 -25.41 -31.84 -22.60
C GLY A 531 -24.54 -31.95 -23.86
N GLN A 532 -23.30 -31.46 -23.87
CA GLN A 532 -22.44 -31.49 -25.07
C GLN A 532 -21.72 -32.85 -25.28
N THR A 533 -21.54 -33.25 -26.55
CA THR A 533 -20.68 -34.38 -26.95
C THR A 533 -19.19 -33.99 -26.94
N VAL A 534 -18.36 -34.87 -26.37
CA VAL A 534 -16.90 -34.73 -26.30
C VAL A 534 -16.24 -35.85 -27.11
N THR A 535 -15.29 -35.48 -27.98
CA THR A 535 -14.51 -36.40 -28.82
C THR A 535 -13.08 -36.50 -28.32
N LEU A 536 -12.50 -37.70 -28.38
CA LEU A 536 -11.16 -38.03 -27.89
C LEU A 536 -10.28 -38.53 -29.04
N SER A 537 -8.96 -38.40 -28.93
CA SER A 537 -8.03 -39.15 -29.80
C SER A 537 -6.73 -39.53 -29.08
N ALA A 538 -6.19 -40.69 -29.43
CA ALA A 538 -4.83 -41.08 -29.07
C ALA A 538 -3.84 -40.37 -30.01
N TYR A 539 -2.63 -40.05 -29.55
CA TYR A 539 -1.60 -39.41 -30.39
C TYR A 539 -0.17 -39.83 -30.00
N ASP A 540 0.55 -40.48 -30.91
CA ASP A 540 1.98 -40.75 -30.76
C ASP A 540 2.81 -39.86 -31.70
N LYS A 541 3.71 -39.06 -31.13
CA LYS A 541 4.65 -38.20 -31.86
C LYS A 541 5.87 -38.95 -32.40
N ASN A 542 6.20 -40.10 -31.81
CA ASN A 542 7.46 -40.82 -31.96
C ASN A 542 7.25 -42.24 -32.51
N LYS A 543 6.24 -42.45 -33.38
CA LYS A 543 5.81 -43.75 -33.96
C LYS A 543 6.91 -44.81 -33.89
N GLN A 544 6.80 -45.74 -32.94
CA GLN A 544 7.74 -46.86 -32.85
C GLN A 544 7.68 -47.67 -34.14
N SER A 545 8.78 -47.67 -34.91
CA SER A 545 8.84 -48.34 -36.20
C SER A 545 8.87 -49.87 -36.02
N GLY A 546 7.76 -50.55 -36.32
CA GLY A 546 7.75 -52.00 -36.54
C GLY A 546 6.61 -52.80 -35.93
N ASN A 547 5.85 -52.26 -34.96
CA ASN A 547 4.79 -53.01 -34.27
C ASN A 547 3.41 -52.36 -34.44
N GLU A 548 2.36 -53.20 -34.53
CA GLU A 548 0.97 -52.74 -34.40
C GLU A 548 0.68 -52.32 -32.94
N LEU A 549 -0.06 -51.23 -32.78
CA LEU A 549 -0.49 -50.72 -31.47
C LEU A 549 -1.94 -51.08 -31.18
N SER A 550 -2.23 -51.39 -29.92
CA SER A 550 -3.60 -51.61 -29.41
C SER A 550 -3.99 -50.51 -28.43
N TYR A 551 -5.29 -50.14 -28.39
CA TYR A 551 -5.82 -49.06 -27.55
C TYR A 551 -6.89 -49.57 -26.59
N LEU A 552 -6.92 -49.03 -25.37
CA LEU A 552 -7.97 -49.28 -24.38
C LEU A 552 -8.34 -47.98 -23.65
N TRP A 553 -9.59 -47.53 -23.81
CA TRP A 553 -10.16 -46.34 -23.20
C TRP A 553 -11.21 -46.66 -22.14
N MET A 554 -11.30 -45.83 -21.10
CA MET A 554 -12.39 -45.89 -20.12
C MET A 554 -12.73 -44.53 -19.51
N ILE A 555 -13.98 -44.36 -19.06
CA ILE A 555 -14.37 -43.30 -18.12
C ILE A 555 -14.04 -43.80 -16.72
N ALA A 556 -12.99 -43.25 -16.10
CA ALA A 556 -12.53 -43.63 -14.77
C ALA A 556 -13.34 -42.99 -13.63
N LYS A 557 -13.93 -41.81 -13.88
CA LYS A 557 -14.83 -41.12 -12.94
C LYS A 557 -15.85 -40.27 -13.70
N LYS A 558 -17.06 -40.17 -13.17
CA LYS A 558 -18.14 -39.27 -13.64
C LYS A 558 -18.96 -38.75 -12.45
N PRO A 559 -19.72 -37.66 -12.58
CA PRO A 559 -20.63 -37.19 -11.53
C PRO A 559 -21.65 -38.26 -11.14
N ALA A 560 -22.15 -38.25 -9.89
CA ALA A 560 -23.08 -39.27 -9.40
C ALA A 560 -24.40 -39.34 -10.19
N ALA A 561 -24.84 -38.21 -10.76
CA ALA A 561 -26.03 -38.12 -11.61
C ALA A 561 -25.78 -38.53 -13.09
N SER A 562 -24.54 -38.82 -13.48
CA SER A 562 -24.16 -39.04 -14.88
C SER A 562 -24.35 -40.49 -15.34
N GLN A 563 -24.98 -40.68 -16.50
CA GLN A 563 -25.14 -41.96 -17.21
C GLN A 563 -24.18 -42.13 -18.40
N ALA A 564 -23.29 -41.16 -18.67
CA ALA A 564 -22.30 -41.18 -19.74
C ALA A 564 -21.55 -42.52 -19.95
N GLN A 565 -21.35 -42.89 -21.23
CA GLN A 565 -20.62 -44.06 -21.73
C GLN A 565 -19.82 -43.71 -23.01
N LEU A 566 -18.75 -44.45 -23.31
CA LEU A 566 -17.92 -44.27 -24.51
C LEU A 566 -18.51 -44.99 -25.74
N SER A 567 -18.38 -44.39 -26.92
CA SER A 567 -18.89 -44.92 -28.19
C SER A 567 -18.11 -46.13 -28.74
N ALA A 568 -16.78 -46.17 -28.61
CA ALA A 568 -15.93 -47.23 -29.15
C ALA A 568 -14.59 -47.36 -28.37
N PRO A 569 -14.58 -48.00 -27.18
CA PRO A 569 -13.46 -47.91 -26.22
C PRO A 569 -12.14 -48.58 -26.65
N ASN A 570 -12.07 -49.24 -27.80
CA ASN A 570 -10.85 -49.80 -28.39
C ASN A 570 -10.39 -49.07 -29.67
N ALA A 571 -11.12 -48.06 -30.13
CA ALA A 571 -10.76 -47.26 -31.30
C ALA A 571 -9.70 -46.19 -30.96
N GLU A 572 -9.00 -45.68 -31.97
CA GLU A 572 -8.09 -44.53 -31.81
C GLU A 572 -8.84 -43.25 -31.39
N ARG A 573 -10.14 -43.14 -31.70
CA ARG A 573 -10.96 -41.92 -31.55
C ARG A 573 -12.40 -42.15 -31.03
N PRO A 574 -12.61 -42.45 -29.73
CA PRO A 574 -13.94 -42.55 -29.13
C PRO A 574 -14.57 -41.19 -28.75
N SER A 575 -15.84 -41.21 -28.33
CA SER A 575 -16.60 -40.04 -27.86
C SER A 575 -17.62 -40.42 -26.78
N PHE A 576 -18.16 -39.43 -26.05
CA PHE A 576 -19.28 -39.58 -25.08
C PHE A 576 -20.01 -38.23 -24.89
N VAL A 577 -21.10 -38.19 -24.10
CA VAL A 577 -21.87 -36.97 -23.78
C VAL A 577 -21.73 -36.59 -22.30
N ALA A 578 -21.50 -35.30 -22.00
CA ALA A 578 -21.43 -34.76 -20.65
C ALA A 578 -22.82 -34.34 -20.14
N ASP A 579 -23.50 -35.27 -19.48
CA ASP A 579 -24.93 -35.24 -19.13
C ASP A 579 -25.28 -34.70 -17.72
N ALA A 580 -24.30 -34.44 -16.86
CA ALA A 580 -24.53 -33.90 -15.50
C ALA A 580 -23.53 -32.78 -15.13
N PRO A 581 -23.89 -31.85 -14.22
CA PRO A 581 -22.93 -30.92 -13.61
C PRO A 581 -21.88 -31.66 -12.77
N GLY A 582 -20.63 -31.19 -12.80
CA GLY A 582 -19.49 -31.79 -12.09
C GLY A 582 -18.37 -32.23 -13.02
N CYS A 583 -17.40 -32.98 -12.48
CA CYS A 583 -16.17 -33.35 -13.19
C CYS A 583 -16.12 -34.83 -13.57
N TYR A 584 -15.45 -35.10 -14.70
CA TYR A 584 -15.23 -36.43 -15.26
C TYR A 584 -13.73 -36.69 -15.43
N THR A 585 -13.36 -37.97 -15.47
CA THR A 585 -11.97 -38.43 -15.68
C THR A 585 -11.94 -39.55 -16.70
N LEU A 586 -11.07 -39.44 -17.70
CA LEU A 586 -10.90 -40.37 -18.82
C LEU A 586 -9.49 -40.97 -18.77
N ARG A 587 -9.33 -42.24 -19.15
CA ARG A 587 -8.05 -42.96 -19.12
C ARG A 587 -7.82 -43.74 -20.42
N LEU A 588 -6.57 -43.74 -20.91
CA LEU A 588 -6.10 -44.46 -22.11
C LEU A 588 -4.86 -45.30 -21.80
N THR A 589 -4.82 -46.56 -22.22
CA THR A 589 -3.62 -47.42 -22.24
C THR A 589 -3.32 -47.88 -23.67
N VAL A 590 -2.03 -48.01 -24.01
CA VAL A 590 -1.54 -48.46 -25.33
C VAL A 590 -0.62 -49.67 -25.21
N GLY A 591 -0.79 -50.72 -26.04
CA GLY A 591 0.07 -51.92 -26.03
C GLY A 591 0.86 -52.11 -27.34
N ASN A 592 2.08 -52.67 -27.27
CA ASN A 592 2.95 -52.95 -28.44
C ASN A 592 3.22 -54.45 -28.70
N GLY A 593 2.39 -55.33 -28.14
CA GLY A 593 2.53 -56.79 -28.25
C GLY A 593 3.51 -57.44 -27.25
N LYS A 594 4.40 -56.66 -26.60
CA LYS A 594 5.28 -57.14 -25.53
C LYS A 594 4.96 -56.56 -24.16
N LYS A 595 4.76 -55.24 -24.09
CA LYS A 595 4.39 -54.52 -22.86
C LYS A 595 3.30 -53.50 -23.17
N ASN A 596 2.52 -53.18 -22.15
CA ASN A 596 1.58 -52.06 -22.17
C ASN A 596 2.28 -50.80 -21.64
N SER A 597 1.80 -49.63 -22.08
CA SER A 597 2.21 -48.34 -21.53
C SER A 597 1.59 -48.11 -20.16
N GLU A 598 2.21 -47.22 -19.39
CA GLU A 598 1.45 -46.49 -18.37
C GLU A 598 0.28 -45.71 -19.01
N PRO A 599 -0.81 -45.50 -18.27
CA PRO A 599 -2.00 -44.84 -18.80
C PRO A 599 -1.82 -43.32 -18.87
N ASP A 600 -2.39 -42.68 -19.88
CA ASP A 600 -2.61 -41.23 -19.86
C ASP A 600 -4.04 -40.91 -19.41
N THR A 601 -4.25 -39.73 -18.81
CA THR A 601 -5.50 -39.34 -18.15
C THR A 601 -5.92 -37.90 -18.49
N ALA A 602 -7.21 -37.69 -18.80
CA ALA A 602 -7.78 -36.38 -19.08
C ALA A 602 -8.95 -36.03 -18.14
N TYR A 603 -9.13 -34.74 -17.86
CA TYR A 603 -10.14 -34.19 -16.94
C TYR A 603 -10.91 -33.05 -17.60
N PHE A 604 -12.20 -32.90 -17.27
CA PHE A 604 -13.05 -31.75 -17.65
C PHE A 604 -14.25 -31.62 -16.70
N CYS A 605 -14.86 -30.44 -16.59
CA CYS A 605 -15.92 -30.14 -15.63
C CYS A 605 -17.03 -29.21 -16.17
N THR A 606 -18.24 -29.33 -15.62
CA THR A 606 -19.47 -28.54 -15.94
C THR A 606 -20.06 -27.89 -14.66
N LYS A 607 -20.76 -26.75 -14.75
CA LYS A 607 -21.26 -25.94 -13.60
C LYS A 607 -22.73 -25.45 -13.76
N GLU A 608 -23.37 -25.10 -12.64
CA GLU A 608 -24.68 -24.42 -12.52
C GLU A 608 -24.55 -22.93 -12.10
N SER A 609 -25.67 -22.19 -11.96
CA SER A 609 -25.76 -20.73 -11.71
C SER A 609 -26.82 -20.37 -10.64
N GLN A 610 -26.65 -19.24 -9.91
CA GLN A 610 -27.48 -18.76 -8.78
C GLN A 610 -27.73 -17.22 -8.88
N VAL A 611 -28.64 -16.64 -8.07
CA VAL A 611 -29.37 -15.36 -8.32
C VAL A 611 -29.35 -14.38 -7.11
N PRO A 612 -29.43 -13.01 -7.26
CA PRO A 612 -29.26 -11.98 -6.18
C PRO A 612 -30.37 -11.87 -5.10
N GLY A 613 -30.16 -11.06 -4.02
CA GLY A 613 -31.02 -11.06 -2.81
C GLY A 613 -31.13 -9.79 -1.94
N LYS A 614 -32.20 -9.69 -1.14
CA LYS A 614 -32.62 -8.50 -0.34
C LYS A 614 -32.36 -8.72 1.17
N ARG A 615 -32.07 -7.65 1.94
CA ARG A 615 -31.85 -7.67 3.41
C ARG A 615 -32.73 -6.67 4.18
N SER A 616 -33.11 -6.96 5.43
CA SER A 616 -34.00 -6.11 6.27
C SER A 616 -33.42 -5.70 7.64
N VAL A 617 -33.57 -4.44 8.02
CA VAL A 617 -33.16 -3.86 9.31
C VAL A 617 -34.38 -3.24 10.00
N PRO A 618 -34.70 -3.57 11.27
CA PRO A 618 -33.92 -4.40 12.20
C PRO A 618 -34.27 -5.90 12.15
N ASP A 619 -35.23 -6.33 11.32
CA ASP A 619 -35.87 -7.65 11.42
C ASP A 619 -34.91 -8.85 11.22
N GLU A 620 -33.92 -8.69 10.33
CA GLU A 620 -32.95 -9.72 9.96
C GLU A 620 -31.54 -9.36 10.46
N TYR A 621 -31.20 -8.07 10.44
CA TYR A 621 -29.93 -7.53 10.95
C TYR A 621 -30.19 -6.45 12.00
N PRO A 622 -29.54 -6.50 13.17
CA PRO A 622 -29.80 -5.56 14.28
C PRO A 622 -29.26 -4.14 14.04
N THR A 623 -28.38 -3.95 13.06
CA THR A 623 -27.75 -2.67 12.70
C THR A 623 -27.71 -2.52 11.19
N ILE A 624 -27.62 -1.27 10.71
CA ILE A 624 -27.58 -0.99 9.27
C ILE A 624 -26.25 -1.48 8.67
N GLN A 625 -25.13 -1.30 9.39
CA GLN A 625 -23.83 -1.77 8.91
C GLN A 625 -23.79 -3.30 8.71
N ALA A 626 -24.37 -4.10 9.62
CA ALA A 626 -24.34 -5.55 9.50
C ALA A 626 -25.08 -6.08 8.25
N ALA A 627 -26.15 -5.40 7.82
CA ALA A 627 -26.83 -5.72 6.57
C ALA A 627 -25.95 -5.38 5.34
N LEU A 628 -25.25 -4.25 5.36
CA LEU A 628 -24.35 -3.81 4.29
C LEU A 628 -23.10 -4.70 4.15
N ASP A 629 -22.52 -5.13 5.28
CA ASP A 629 -21.34 -5.99 5.31
C ASP A 629 -21.59 -7.31 4.55
N THR A 630 -22.80 -7.86 4.63
CA THR A 630 -23.21 -9.10 3.95
C THR A 630 -23.82 -8.90 2.56
N ALA A 631 -24.03 -7.66 2.11
CA ALA A 631 -24.60 -7.35 0.79
C ALA A 631 -23.63 -7.59 -0.37
N GLU A 632 -24.17 -7.86 -1.57
CA GLU A 632 -23.44 -7.89 -2.84
C GLU A 632 -23.87 -6.71 -3.74
N ASP A 633 -23.14 -6.45 -4.83
CA ASP A 633 -23.47 -5.36 -5.75
C ASP A 633 -24.85 -5.57 -6.41
N GLY A 634 -25.71 -4.55 -6.34
CA GLY A 634 -27.09 -4.58 -6.83
C GLY A 634 -28.14 -5.00 -5.80
N ASP A 635 -27.74 -5.43 -4.60
CA ASP A 635 -28.67 -5.84 -3.54
C ASP A 635 -29.42 -4.64 -2.89
N ASP A 636 -30.60 -4.91 -2.34
CA ASP A 636 -31.42 -3.97 -1.58
C ASP A 636 -31.24 -4.18 -0.06
N VAL A 637 -30.91 -3.10 0.67
CA VAL A 637 -30.92 -3.04 2.15
C VAL A 637 -32.06 -2.13 2.60
N ILE A 638 -33.09 -2.73 3.20
CA ILE A 638 -34.28 -2.02 3.67
C ILE A 638 -34.13 -1.66 5.15
N VAL A 639 -34.27 -0.37 5.48
CA VAL A 639 -34.22 0.15 6.85
C VAL A 639 -35.61 0.60 7.28
N GLN A 640 -36.21 -0.07 8.26
CA GLN A 640 -37.49 0.31 8.84
C GLN A 640 -37.35 1.52 9.77
N ALA A 641 -38.46 2.24 9.96
CA ALA A 641 -38.52 3.44 10.82
C ALA A 641 -37.96 3.19 12.23
N GLY A 642 -37.02 4.03 12.64
CA GLY A 642 -36.30 3.94 13.91
C GLY A 642 -35.25 5.03 14.03
N THR A 643 -34.44 5.00 15.09
CA THR A 643 -33.25 5.85 15.23
C THR A 643 -32.03 4.97 15.47
N TYR A 644 -31.11 5.01 14.50
CA TYR A 644 -29.91 4.19 14.42
C TYR A 644 -28.71 5.09 14.70
N LYS A 645 -28.02 4.84 15.83
CA LYS A 645 -26.83 5.60 16.24
C LYS A 645 -25.59 4.90 15.69
N GLU A 646 -25.35 5.13 14.40
CA GLU A 646 -24.32 4.45 13.61
C GLU A 646 -23.64 5.47 12.68
N ASN A 647 -22.33 5.30 12.46
CA ASN A 647 -21.63 5.87 11.31
C ASN A 647 -21.53 4.76 10.26
N ILE A 648 -22.18 4.93 9.11
CA ILE A 648 -22.41 3.85 8.14
C ILE A 648 -21.48 4.01 6.93
N ILE A 649 -20.89 2.90 6.47
CA ILE A 649 -20.03 2.82 5.29
C ILE A 649 -20.71 1.94 4.23
N ILE A 650 -20.81 2.49 3.01
CA ILE A 650 -21.36 1.82 1.83
C ILE A 650 -20.27 1.74 0.74
N ASP A 651 -19.56 0.61 0.71
CA ASP A 651 -18.43 0.31 -0.19
C ASP A 651 -18.83 -0.49 -1.44
N LYS A 652 -20.08 -0.96 -1.51
CA LYS A 652 -20.69 -1.75 -2.60
C LYS A 652 -21.89 -1.03 -3.21
N ALA A 653 -22.21 -1.31 -4.47
CA ALA A 653 -23.27 -0.66 -5.23
C ALA A 653 -24.68 -1.18 -4.88
N VAL A 654 -25.09 -0.97 -3.63
CA VAL A 654 -26.38 -1.40 -3.05
C VAL A 654 -27.39 -0.26 -3.01
N ASN A 655 -28.68 -0.60 -2.89
CA ASN A 655 -29.73 0.37 -2.56
C ASN A 655 -29.99 0.37 -1.04
N LEU A 656 -29.62 1.44 -0.33
CA LEU A 656 -30.03 1.70 1.04
C LEU A 656 -31.38 2.45 1.05
N ILE A 657 -32.44 1.78 1.51
CA ILE A 657 -33.83 2.21 1.35
C ILE A 657 -34.51 2.39 2.72
N GLY A 658 -34.74 3.63 3.12
CA GLY A 658 -35.52 3.98 4.30
C GLY A 658 -37.03 3.86 4.08
N VAL A 659 -37.70 3.09 4.93
CA VAL A 659 -39.16 2.98 4.99
C VAL A 659 -39.64 3.75 6.22
N GLY A 660 -40.42 4.81 6.01
CA GLY A 660 -40.95 5.65 7.09
C GLY A 660 -40.02 6.76 7.59
N ASN A 661 -38.94 7.08 6.87
CA ASN A 661 -37.91 8.08 7.24
C ASN A 661 -37.12 7.75 8.52
N PRO A 662 -36.49 6.56 8.62
CA PRO A 662 -35.59 6.26 9.74
C PRO A 662 -34.48 7.31 9.87
N VAL A 663 -34.05 7.53 11.11
CA VAL A 663 -32.99 8.49 11.46
C VAL A 663 -31.67 7.74 11.61
N ILE A 664 -30.65 8.16 10.87
CA ILE A 664 -29.24 7.82 11.09
C ILE A 664 -28.60 9.00 11.82
N ASP A 665 -28.02 8.74 12.99
CA ASP A 665 -27.41 9.74 13.87
C ASP A 665 -25.93 9.38 14.13
N GLY A 666 -25.01 10.09 13.46
CA GLY A 666 -23.56 9.94 13.64
C GLY A 666 -23.02 10.50 14.97
N GLY A 667 -23.87 11.02 15.85
CA GLY A 667 -23.50 11.47 17.21
C GLY A 667 -22.78 12.82 17.30
N GLY A 668 -22.45 13.45 16.18
CA GLY A 668 -22.03 14.85 16.10
C GLY A 668 -20.68 15.14 16.77
N LYS A 669 -19.68 14.28 16.61
CA LYS A 669 -18.35 14.47 17.24
C LYS A 669 -17.58 15.67 16.63
N ASN A 670 -16.56 16.16 17.33
CA ASN A 670 -15.66 17.20 16.80
C ASN A 670 -14.52 16.59 15.97
N ALA A 671 -14.85 15.67 15.06
CA ALA A 671 -13.90 14.88 14.26
C ALA A 671 -14.37 14.73 12.80
N ASP A 672 -13.54 14.12 11.95
CA ASP A 672 -13.82 13.76 10.55
C ASP A 672 -14.72 12.51 10.41
N GLU A 673 -15.79 12.43 11.21
CA GLU A 673 -16.74 11.31 11.16
C GLU A 673 -18.02 11.72 10.42
N ALA A 674 -18.29 11.09 9.28
CA ALA A 674 -19.54 11.25 8.54
C ALA A 674 -20.59 10.23 9.01
N ALA A 675 -21.86 10.65 9.06
CA ALA A 675 -22.95 9.77 9.50
C ALA A 675 -23.26 8.67 8.45
N VAL A 676 -23.20 9.02 7.16
CA VAL A 676 -23.22 8.07 6.04
C VAL A 676 -22.05 8.37 5.10
N PHE A 677 -21.30 7.34 4.75
CA PHE A 677 -20.11 7.42 3.91
C PHE A 677 -20.23 6.45 2.72
N VAL A 678 -20.01 6.94 1.49
CA VAL A 678 -20.28 6.19 0.25
C VAL A 678 -19.06 6.21 -0.69
N CYS A 679 -18.62 5.04 -1.14
CA CYS A 679 -17.26 4.86 -1.69
C CYS A 679 -17.03 3.56 -2.48
N TYR A 680 -17.72 3.40 -3.61
CA TYR A 680 -17.56 2.20 -4.45
C TYR A 680 -16.17 2.18 -5.11
N LEU A 681 -15.54 1.00 -5.18
CA LEU A 681 -14.22 0.81 -5.79
C LEU A 681 -14.26 0.72 -7.34
N ASP A 682 -15.43 0.81 -7.96
CA ASP A 682 -15.64 0.85 -9.41
C ASP A 682 -16.44 2.11 -9.79
N SER A 683 -15.95 2.89 -10.76
CA SER A 683 -16.59 4.11 -11.26
C SER A 683 -17.87 3.87 -12.07
N LYS A 684 -18.18 2.62 -12.43
CA LYS A 684 -19.39 2.23 -13.15
C LYS A 684 -20.52 1.73 -12.25
N ALA A 685 -20.23 1.39 -11.00
CA ALA A 685 -21.20 0.79 -10.10
C ALA A 685 -22.04 1.90 -9.42
N THR A 686 -23.37 1.76 -9.40
CA THR A 686 -24.28 2.81 -8.91
C THR A 686 -25.25 2.26 -7.87
N GLY A 687 -24.94 2.45 -6.59
CA GLY A 687 -25.90 2.31 -5.50
C GLY A 687 -26.74 3.57 -5.27
N ARG A 688 -27.70 3.49 -4.35
CA ARG A 688 -28.67 4.54 -4.04
C ARG A 688 -28.88 4.67 -2.53
N VAL A 689 -29.03 5.90 -2.05
CA VAL A 689 -29.37 6.21 -0.65
C VAL A 689 -30.68 7.00 -0.67
N GLN A 690 -31.76 6.42 -0.17
CA GLN A 690 -33.09 7.02 -0.28
C GLN A 690 -33.99 6.89 0.95
N GLY A 691 -34.84 7.90 1.17
CA GLY A 691 -35.90 7.86 2.17
C GLY A 691 -35.42 7.91 3.63
N LEU A 692 -34.22 8.44 3.90
CA LEU A 692 -33.60 8.51 5.22
C LEU A 692 -33.67 9.94 5.81
N THR A 693 -33.59 10.03 7.13
CA THR A 693 -33.19 11.25 7.83
C THR A 693 -31.74 11.09 8.29
N VAL A 694 -30.83 11.98 7.91
CA VAL A 694 -29.39 11.87 8.23
C VAL A 694 -28.93 13.10 9.03
N THR A 695 -28.43 12.85 10.23
CA THR A 695 -27.97 13.84 11.22
C THR A 695 -26.71 13.37 11.93
N GLY A 696 -26.08 14.25 12.71
CA GLY A 696 -24.94 13.88 13.55
C GLY A 696 -23.61 13.75 12.83
N GLY A 697 -23.47 14.23 11.59
CA GLY A 697 -22.17 14.44 10.95
C GLY A 697 -21.28 15.37 11.77
N GLY A 698 -19.99 15.03 11.88
CA GLY A 698 -19.01 15.71 12.72
C GLY A 698 -18.60 17.13 12.30
N ALA A 699 -17.67 17.73 13.06
CA ALA A 699 -17.19 19.09 12.79
C ALA A 699 -15.92 19.15 11.90
N GLY A 700 -15.29 18.00 11.62
CA GLY A 700 -14.07 17.93 10.82
C GLY A 700 -14.28 18.26 9.34
N GLN A 701 -13.19 18.43 8.60
CA GLN A 701 -13.15 18.68 7.15
C GLN A 701 -14.06 17.72 6.33
N PHE A 702 -14.31 16.50 6.82
CA PHE A 702 -15.18 15.50 6.19
C PHE A 702 -16.30 14.96 7.11
N GLY A 703 -16.59 15.64 8.22
CA GLY A 703 -17.68 15.30 9.15
C GLY A 703 -19.09 15.56 8.60
N HIS A 704 -19.42 15.01 7.43
CA HIS A 704 -20.65 15.37 6.73
C HIS A 704 -21.84 14.50 7.16
N GLY A 705 -23.06 14.93 6.82
CA GLY A 705 -24.23 14.06 6.92
C GLY A 705 -24.07 12.86 5.99
N ILE A 706 -23.95 13.14 4.69
CA ILE A 706 -23.59 12.16 3.66
C ILE A 706 -22.29 12.61 2.98
N GLN A 707 -21.28 11.76 3.00
CA GLN A 707 -20.00 11.96 2.33
C GLN A 707 -19.89 10.98 1.15
N ILE A 708 -19.67 11.51 -0.05
CA ILE A 708 -19.42 10.75 -1.28
C ILE A 708 -17.95 10.92 -1.64
N LEU A 709 -17.22 9.81 -1.77
CA LEU A 709 -15.85 9.79 -2.29
C LEU A 709 -15.74 8.88 -3.51
N ASN A 710 -15.15 9.40 -4.60
CA ASN A 710 -14.67 8.61 -5.76
C ASN A 710 -15.73 7.65 -6.34
N CYS A 711 -17.02 7.96 -6.21
CA CYS A 711 -18.10 7.16 -6.75
C CYS A 711 -19.29 8.03 -7.17
N SER A 712 -20.27 7.43 -7.85
CA SER A 712 -21.42 8.12 -8.44
C SER A 712 -22.77 7.54 -7.96
N PRO A 713 -23.11 7.64 -6.67
CA PRO A 713 -24.38 7.16 -6.13
C PRO A 713 -25.55 8.09 -6.49
N GLU A 714 -26.77 7.58 -6.31
CA GLU A 714 -28.01 8.37 -6.32
C GLU A 714 -28.46 8.68 -4.88
N ILE A 715 -28.40 9.94 -4.46
CA ILE A 715 -28.91 10.44 -3.18
C ILE A 715 -30.26 11.10 -3.43
N VAL A 716 -31.35 10.44 -3.02
CA VAL A 716 -32.71 10.86 -3.41
C VAL A 716 -33.75 10.78 -2.29
N GLY A 717 -34.54 11.84 -2.13
CA GLY A 717 -35.68 11.84 -1.20
C GLY A 717 -35.33 11.82 0.29
N ASN A 718 -34.12 12.22 0.66
CA ASN A 718 -33.65 12.24 2.05
C ASN A 718 -33.89 13.59 2.74
N ARG A 719 -33.89 13.58 4.08
CA ARG A 719 -33.84 14.76 4.94
C ARG A 719 -32.46 14.83 5.60
N ILE A 720 -31.67 15.85 5.30
CA ILE A 720 -30.25 15.90 5.69
C ILE A 720 -30.04 17.16 6.52
N THR A 721 -29.91 17.00 7.83
CA THR A 721 -30.06 18.09 8.78
C THR A 721 -29.26 17.91 10.06
N GLY A 722 -29.00 18.99 10.79
CA GLY A 722 -28.31 18.95 12.09
C GLY A 722 -26.82 18.58 12.04
N ASN A 723 -26.23 18.44 10.85
CA ASN A 723 -24.83 18.06 10.69
C ASN A 723 -23.91 19.27 10.99
N LYS A 724 -22.81 19.03 11.72
CA LYS A 724 -21.93 20.12 12.17
C LYS A 724 -21.10 20.73 11.04
N HIS A 725 -20.86 20.00 9.95
CA HIS A 725 -20.21 20.50 8.75
C HIS A 725 -21.16 20.50 7.52
N VAL A 726 -20.87 19.74 6.45
CA VAL A 726 -21.68 19.73 5.22
C VAL A 726 -22.84 18.73 5.34
N GLY A 727 -24.01 19.03 4.78
CA GLY A 727 -25.10 18.07 4.62
C GLY A 727 -24.73 16.95 3.66
N VAL A 728 -24.44 17.28 2.39
CA VAL A 728 -23.89 16.35 1.39
C VAL A 728 -22.57 16.86 0.83
N GLY A 729 -21.45 16.18 1.07
CA GLY A 729 -20.18 16.51 0.41
C GLY A 729 -19.80 15.50 -0.67
N ILE A 730 -19.28 16.00 -1.78
CA ILE A 730 -18.89 15.25 -2.96
C ILE A 730 -17.43 15.56 -3.25
N HIS A 731 -16.56 14.57 -3.09
CA HIS A 731 -15.12 14.72 -3.27
C HIS A 731 -14.58 13.55 -4.10
N GLY A 732 -13.47 13.78 -4.78
CA GLY A 732 -12.79 12.72 -5.51
C GLY A 732 -12.41 13.12 -6.92
N GLN A 733 -11.65 12.23 -7.54
CA GLN A 733 -11.01 12.48 -8.83
C GLN A 733 -12.04 12.63 -9.96
N LYS A 734 -11.67 13.43 -10.96
CA LYS A 734 -12.42 13.60 -12.20
C LYS A 734 -12.70 12.23 -12.86
N GLY A 735 -13.88 12.05 -13.45
CA GLY A 735 -14.36 10.78 -14.00
C GLY A 735 -15.04 9.82 -13.00
N PHE A 736 -14.83 9.95 -11.69
CA PHE A 736 -15.45 9.06 -10.69
C PHE A 736 -16.77 9.57 -10.11
N THR A 737 -16.90 10.90 -9.95
CA THR A 737 -18.05 11.57 -9.30
C THR A 737 -18.99 12.27 -10.29
N GLU A 738 -18.68 12.25 -11.59
CA GLU A 738 -19.42 13.00 -12.63
C GLU A 738 -20.88 12.56 -12.79
N ASN A 739 -21.18 11.29 -12.47
CA ASN A 739 -22.53 10.72 -12.56
C ASN A 739 -23.27 10.70 -11.22
N ALA A 740 -22.68 11.20 -10.12
CA ALA A 740 -23.36 11.30 -8.83
C ALA A 740 -24.62 12.16 -8.96
N LYS A 741 -25.77 11.66 -8.51
CA LYS A 741 -27.05 12.39 -8.59
C LYS A 741 -27.54 12.74 -7.21
N ILE A 742 -27.72 14.03 -6.92
CA ILE A 742 -28.25 14.52 -5.66
C ILE A 742 -29.55 15.25 -6.01
N HIS A 743 -30.71 14.65 -5.70
CA HIS A 743 -32.00 15.24 -6.09
C HIS A 743 -33.19 14.92 -5.18
N ASN A 744 -34.21 15.79 -5.22
CA ASN A 744 -35.43 15.66 -4.42
C ASN A 744 -35.16 15.56 -2.90
N ASN A 745 -34.00 16.01 -2.41
CA ASN A 745 -33.67 16.01 -0.98
C ASN A 745 -34.06 17.34 -0.31
N TYR A 746 -34.27 17.28 1.01
CA TYR A 746 -34.42 18.44 1.88
C TYR A 746 -33.14 18.58 2.72
N ILE A 747 -32.35 19.62 2.46
CA ILE A 747 -31.00 19.77 3.05
C ILE A 747 -30.92 21.08 3.83
N TYR A 748 -30.97 21.01 5.16
CA TYR A 748 -31.22 22.19 6.00
C TYR A 748 -30.61 22.15 7.39
N ASP A 749 -30.38 23.32 7.99
CA ASP A 749 -29.78 23.51 9.32
C ASP A 749 -28.36 22.92 9.53
N ASN A 750 -27.67 22.58 8.44
CA ASN A 750 -26.25 22.18 8.44
C ASN A 750 -25.34 23.43 8.43
N ALA A 751 -24.02 23.29 8.53
CA ALA A 751 -23.12 24.44 8.29
C ALA A 751 -23.09 24.81 6.80
N ILE A 752 -22.99 23.83 5.92
CA ILE A 752 -23.13 23.97 4.46
C ILE A 752 -24.14 22.93 3.98
N GLY A 753 -25.01 23.27 3.02
CA GLY A 753 -25.98 22.31 2.48
C GLY A 753 -25.31 21.21 1.65
N VAL A 754 -24.82 21.56 0.47
CA VAL A 754 -24.06 20.68 -0.43
C VAL A 754 -22.69 21.27 -0.72
N SER A 755 -21.65 20.44 -0.83
CA SER A 755 -20.30 20.89 -1.20
C SER A 755 -19.62 19.99 -2.22
N ASN A 756 -18.98 20.58 -3.24
CA ASN A 756 -18.10 19.88 -4.19
C ASN A 756 -16.66 20.40 -4.05
N GLY A 757 -15.68 19.49 -4.04
CA GLY A 757 -14.27 19.82 -3.94
C GLY A 757 -13.34 18.91 -4.76
N LEU A 758 -12.09 19.34 -4.93
CA LEU A 758 -10.95 18.51 -5.40
C LEU A 758 -11.17 17.86 -6.77
N GLY A 759 -11.68 18.63 -7.74
CA GLY A 759 -11.96 18.17 -9.10
C GLY A 759 -13.27 17.41 -9.28
N ALA A 760 -14.07 17.25 -8.22
CA ALA A 760 -15.32 16.49 -8.28
C ALA A 760 -16.36 17.07 -9.25
N GLY A 761 -17.10 16.17 -9.89
CA GLY A 761 -18.30 16.48 -10.67
C GLY A 761 -19.58 16.31 -9.85
N GLY A 762 -20.68 16.01 -10.54
CA GLY A 762 -21.96 15.64 -9.94
C GLY A 762 -23.14 16.50 -10.43
N GLN A 763 -24.33 15.93 -10.38
CA GLN A 763 -25.59 16.55 -10.79
C GLN A 763 -26.46 16.85 -9.56
N ILE A 764 -26.60 18.13 -9.21
CA ILE A 764 -27.38 18.58 -8.05
C ILE A 764 -28.64 19.25 -8.58
N TYR A 765 -29.81 18.63 -8.41
CA TYR A 765 -31.04 19.12 -9.03
C TYR A 765 -32.33 18.82 -8.27
N HIS A 766 -33.35 19.68 -8.38
CA HIS A 766 -34.64 19.53 -7.68
C HIS A 766 -34.53 19.35 -6.14
N ASN A 767 -33.44 19.81 -5.51
CA ASN A 767 -33.33 19.81 -4.06
C ASN A 767 -33.93 21.09 -3.45
N ASN A 768 -34.38 20.99 -2.21
CA ASN A 768 -34.72 22.12 -1.38
C ASN A 768 -33.61 22.31 -0.32
N ILE A 769 -32.81 23.37 -0.45
CA ILE A 769 -31.58 23.60 0.31
C ILE A 769 -31.68 24.92 1.08
N TYR A 770 -31.93 24.85 2.39
CA TYR A 770 -32.34 26.03 3.14
C TYR A 770 -31.80 26.13 4.57
N ASN A 771 -31.73 27.35 5.11
CA ASN A 771 -31.30 27.64 6.49
C ASN A 771 -29.90 27.10 6.88
N ASN A 772 -29.04 26.75 5.91
CA ASN A 772 -27.68 26.31 6.22
C ASN A 772 -26.82 27.53 6.61
N LYS A 773 -26.01 27.37 7.66
CA LYS A 773 -25.40 28.49 8.41
C LYS A 773 -24.43 29.35 7.59
N VAL A 774 -23.77 28.75 6.58
CA VAL A 774 -22.73 29.39 5.77
C VAL A 774 -23.11 29.43 4.28
N THR A 775 -23.36 28.28 3.66
CA THR A 775 -23.65 28.21 2.21
C THR A 775 -24.69 27.14 1.90
N GLY A 776 -25.62 27.42 0.98
CA GLY A 776 -26.51 26.41 0.41
C GLY A 776 -25.74 25.38 -0.42
N ILE A 777 -25.09 25.82 -1.52
CA ILE A 777 -24.18 24.99 -2.33
C ILE A 777 -22.81 25.66 -2.44
N GLY A 778 -21.76 24.99 -1.93
CA GLY A 778 -20.37 25.44 -2.06
C GLY A 778 -19.59 24.64 -3.12
N VAL A 779 -18.92 25.32 -4.04
CA VAL A 779 -18.11 24.71 -5.09
C VAL A 779 -16.68 25.25 -5.02
N ARG A 780 -15.69 24.36 -4.89
CA ARG A 780 -14.27 24.73 -4.71
C ARG A 780 -13.29 23.74 -5.36
N GLY A 781 -12.02 24.11 -5.40
CA GLY A 781 -10.88 23.26 -5.76
C GLY A 781 -11.06 22.54 -7.10
N LEU A 782 -11.12 23.26 -8.21
CA LEU A 782 -11.26 22.73 -9.58
C LEU A 782 -12.55 21.92 -9.85
N ALA A 783 -13.52 21.87 -8.93
CA ALA A 783 -14.76 21.10 -9.10
C ALA A 783 -15.65 21.63 -10.25
N THR A 784 -16.39 20.74 -10.90
CA THR A 784 -17.19 21.01 -12.11
C THR A 784 -18.65 20.50 -12.05
N PRO A 785 -19.41 20.75 -10.97
CA PRO A 785 -20.78 20.24 -10.84
C PRO A 785 -21.78 20.97 -11.76
N VAL A 786 -22.86 20.26 -12.09
CA VAL A 786 -24.06 20.81 -12.73
C VAL A 786 -25.14 21.01 -11.66
N VAL A 787 -25.44 22.27 -11.36
CA VAL A 787 -26.40 22.71 -10.33
C VAL A 787 -27.63 23.27 -11.04
N ARG A 788 -28.75 22.55 -11.07
CA ARG A 788 -29.93 22.96 -11.84
C ARG A 788 -31.28 22.78 -11.15
N ASN A 789 -32.21 23.70 -11.36
CA ASN A 789 -33.59 23.59 -10.87
C ASN A 789 -33.72 23.32 -9.35
N ASN A 790 -32.80 23.82 -8.51
CA ASN A 790 -32.90 23.71 -7.04
C ASN A 790 -33.61 24.95 -6.47
N ALA A 791 -34.27 24.78 -5.32
CA ALA A 791 -34.75 25.89 -4.49
C ALA A 791 -33.75 26.11 -3.35
N ILE A 792 -33.14 27.30 -3.29
CA ILE A 792 -32.03 27.61 -2.37
C ILE A 792 -32.33 28.89 -1.60
N TYR A 793 -32.68 28.79 -0.31
CA TYR A 793 -33.15 29.95 0.45
C TYR A 793 -32.78 30.02 1.94
N GLY A 794 -32.72 31.22 2.51
CA GLY A 794 -32.44 31.41 3.94
C GLY A 794 -31.01 31.07 4.39
N ASN A 795 -30.10 30.78 3.46
CA ASN A 795 -28.68 30.52 3.75
C ASN A 795 -27.90 31.85 3.84
N TYR A 796 -26.68 31.85 4.38
CA TYR A 796 -25.82 33.06 4.31
C TYR A 796 -25.35 33.31 2.87
N ILE A 797 -24.82 32.31 2.16
CA ILE A 797 -24.64 32.36 0.69
C ILE A 797 -25.55 31.30 0.06
N GLY A 798 -26.29 31.62 -1.00
CA GLY A 798 -27.06 30.62 -1.76
C GLY A 798 -26.14 29.65 -2.49
N ILE A 799 -25.38 30.14 -3.47
CA ILE A 799 -24.33 29.39 -4.18
C ILE A 799 -22.99 30.14 -4.09
N GLY A 800 -21.96 29.48 -3.59
CA GLY A 800 -20.61 30.05 -3.45
C GLY A 800 -19.58 29.31 -4.29
N VAL A 801 -18.86 30.01 -5.16
CA VAL A 801 -17.77 29.48 -6.01
C VAL A 801 -16.44 30.05 -5.53
N ARG A 802 -15.42 29.20 -5.36
CA ARG A 802 -14.07 29.51 -4.84
C ARG A 802 -12.99 28.66 -5.52
N GLU A 803 -11.71 28.96 -5.28
CA GLU A 803 -10.58 28.02 -5.50
C GLU A 803 -10.56 27.41 -6.92
N GLU A 804 -10.65 28.27 -7.95
CA GLU A 804 -10.66 27.90 -9.38
C GLU A 804 -11.70 26.82 -9.77
N ALA A 805 -12.88 26.78 -9.16
CA ALA A 805 -13.96 25.89 -9.58
C ALA A 805 -14.77 26.42 -10.79
N TYR A 806 -15.31 25.50 -11.59
CA TYR A 806 -16.03 25.79 -12.85
C TYR A 806 -17.43 25.14 -12.88
N PRO A 807 -18.38 25.55 -12.01
CA PRO A 807 -19.74 25.00 -12.02
C PRO A 807 -20.59 25.54 -13.18
N THR A 808 -21.60 24.74 -13.54
CA THR A 808 -22.72 25.15 -14.41
C THR A 808 -23.98 25.30 -13.55
N VAL A 809 -24.51 26.52 -13.43
CA VAL A 809 -25.60 26.90 -12.52
C VAL A 809 -26.80 27.36 -13.35
N GLU A 810 -27.85 26.54 -13.46
CA GLU A 810 -28.95 26.78 -14.41
C GLU A 810 -30.37 26.63 -13.84
N GLY A 811 -31.25 27.60 -14.10
CA GLY A 811 -32.68 27.46 -13.76
C GLY A 811 -33.01 27.31 -12.27
N ASN A 812 -32.09 27.65 -11.36
CA ASN A 812 -32.31 27.56 -9.92
C ASN A 812 -33.15 28.76 -9.41
N GLU A 813 -33.97 28.53 -8.38
CA GLU A 813 -34.60 29.60 -7.60
C GLU A 813 -33.74 29.88 -6.36
N ILE A 814 -33.11 31.06 -6.30
CA ILE A 814 -32.15 31.44 -5.26
C ILE A 814 -32.67 32.70 -4.57
N ARG A 815 -33.26 32.54 -3.37
CA ARG A 815 -34.00 33.62 -2.72
C ARG A 815 -33.81 33.75 -1.23
N ASP A 816 -34.05 34.93 -0.68
CA ASP A 816 -34.10 35.17 0.76
C ASP A 816 -32.80 34.79 1.52
N ASN A 817 -31.65 34.63 0.82
CA ASN A 817 -30.32 34.41 1.40
C ASN A 817 -29.68 35.76 1.79
N ILE A 818 -28.52 35.78 2.46
CA ILE A 818 -27.76 37.04 2.62
C ILE A 818 -27.17 37.47 1.26
N THR A 819 -26.49 36.56 0.56
CA THR A 819 -26.05 36.73 -0.84
C THR A 819 -26.57 35.58 -1.69
N GLY A 820 -27.09 35.86 -2.90
CA GLY A 820 -27.62 34.85 -3.81
C GLY A 820 -26.53 33.94 -4.39
N ILE A 821 -25.80 34.42 -5.39
CA ILE A 821 -24.64 33.75 -6.00
C ILE A 821 -23.38 34.59 -5.72
N ALA A 822 -22.28 33.95 -5.29
CA ALA A 822 -21.00 34.61 -5.04
C ALA A 822 -19.83 33.88 -5.73
N VAL A 823 -19.23 34.50 -6.73
CA VAL A 823 -18.00 34.05 -7.41
C VAL A 823 -16.81 34.80 -6.80
N ASN A 824 -15.97 34.08 -6.07
CA ASN A 824 -14.88 34.64 -5.24
C ASN A 824 -13.50 34.45 -5.92
N PRO A 825 -12.39 34.97 -5.33
CA PRO A 825 -11.05 34.82 -5.91
C PRO A 825 -10.62 33.36 -6.15
N GLY A 826 -9.72 33.18 -7.11
CA GLY A 826 -8.76 32.07 -7.07
C GLY A 826 -7.74 32.30 -5.94
N THR A 827 -7.07 31.23 -5.48
CA THR A 827 -6.02 31.31 -4.47
C THR A 827 -4.79 32.05 -4.99
N GLU A 828 -4.32 33.06 -4.26
CA GLU A 828 -3.04 33.73 -4.56
C GLU A 828 -1.88 32.72 -4.46
N GLY A 829 -0.90 32.83 -5.35
CA GLY A 829 0.29 31.96 -5.38
C GLY A 829 0.11 30.60 -6.08
N ALA A 830 -1.10 30.12 -6.32
CA ALA A 830 -1.32 28.91 -7.12
C ALA A 830 -0.98 29.15 -8.61
N ALA A 831 -0.24 28.22 -9.22
CA ALA A 831 -0.09 28.19 -10.68
C ALA A 831 -1.46 27.88 -11.31
N HIS A 832 -1.79 28.51 -12.43
CA HIS A 832 -3.01 28.19 -13.19
C HIS A 832 -2.96 26.74 -13.68
N LEU A 833 -3.67 25.85 -12.99
CA LEU A 833 -3.86 24.45 -13.37
C LEU A 833 -5.13 24.24 -14.21
N GLY A 834 -5.95 25.28 -14.37
CA GLY A 834 -7.14 25.27 -15.21
C GLY A 834 -6.82 24.90 -16.67
N ALA A 835 -7.41 23.81 -17.14
CA ALA A 835 -7.34 23.43 -18.55
C ALA A 835 -7.93 24.54 -19.43
N SER A 836 -7.22 24.87 -20.52
CA SER A 836 -7.62 25.88 -21.50
C SER A 836 -9.09 25.71 -21.92
N GLY A 837 -9.91 26.72 -21.66
CA GLY A 837 -11.34 26.74 -22.01
C GLY A 837 -12.33 26.41 -20.88
N SER A 838 -11.87 26.20 -19.64
CA SER A 838 -12.75 25.98 -18.47
C SER A 838 -13.53 27.25 -18.09
N LYS A 839 -14.84 27.14 -17.85
CA LYS A 839 -15.78 28.29 -17.74
C LYS A 839 -16.76 28.13 -16.59
N ILE A 840 -17.06 29.23 -15.90
CA ILE A 840 -18.19 29.32 -14.97
C ILE A 840 -19.43 29.74 -15.77
N ILE A 841 -20.53 28.99 -15.65
CA ILE A 841 -21.79 29.28 -16.35
C ILE A 841 -22.89 29.54 -15.31
N VAL A 842 -23.56 30.68 -15.43
CA VAL A 842 -24.70 31.10 -14.60
C VAL A 842 -25.82 31.53 -15.53
N ARG A 843 -26.80 30.64 -15.79
CA ARG A 843 -27.80 30.84 -16.85
C ARG A 843 -29.24 30.64 -16.40
N GLY A 844 -30.13 31.57 -16.73
CA GLY A 844 -31.58 31.38 -16.55
C GLY A 844 -32.06 31.20 -15.10
N ASN A 845 -31.27 31.59 -14.09
CA ASN A 845 -31.64 31.48 -12.68
C ASN A 845 -32.57 32.62 -12.26
N ILE A 846 -33.42 32.37 -11.26
CA ILE A 846 -34.27 33.37 -10.61
C ILE A 846 -33.64 33.71 -9.26
N VAL A 847 -33.04 34.90 -9.15
CA VAL A 847 -32.26 35.34 -7.99
C VAL A 847 -32.92 36.56 -7.35
N ARG A 848 -33.65 36.36 -6.24
CA ARG A 848 -34.54 37.39 -5.69
C ARG A 848 -34.53 37.55 -4.18
N ASN A 849 -34.88 38.73 -3.66
CA ASN A 849 -35.04 38.99 -2.22
C ASN A 849 -33.79 38.72 -1.35
N ASN A 850 -32.59 38.61 -1.92
CA ASN A 850 -31.38 38.35 -1.13
C ASN A 850 -30.90 39.66 -0.45
N ARG A 851 -30.50 39.58 0.82
CA ARG A 851 -30.38 40.77 1.70
C ARG A 851 -29.25 41.72 1.33
N LYS A 852 -28.20 41.25 0.66
CA LYS A 852 -27.03 42.04 0.20
C LYS A 852 -26.94 42.13 -1.32
N SER A 853 -26.69 41.02 -2.01
CA SER A 853 -26.53 41.03 -3.47
C SER A 853 -27.12 39.77 -4.11
N GLY A 854 -27.66 39.93 -5.32
CA GLY A 854 -28.17 38.84 -6.14
C GLY A 854 -27.02 38.01 -6.71
N ILE A 855 -26.22 38.57 -7.60
CA ILE A 855 -25.02 37.90 -8.16
C ILE A 855 -23.80 38.78 -7.91
N PHE A 856 -22.85 38.29 -7.11
CA PHE A 856 -21.60 38.96 -6.79
C PHE A 856 -20.41 38.26 -7.46
N ILE A 857 -19.50 39.06 -8.04
CA ILE A 857 -18.30 38.59 -8.75
C ILE A 857 -17.09 39.39 -8.25
N SER A 858 -16.12 38.68 -7.69
CA SER A 858 -14.87 39.26 -7.18
C SER A 858 -13.97 39.79 -8.30
N SER A 859 -13.28 40.89 -8.02
CA SER A 859 -12.23 41.48 -8.88
C SER A 859 -11.00 40.59 -9.06
N LEU A 860 -10.85 39.53 -8.26
CA LEU A 860 -9.75 38.57 -8.36
C LEU A 860 -10.19 37.24 -9.03
N ASN A 861 -11.36 37.22 -9.66
CA ASN A 861 -11.77 36.08 -10.50
C ASN A 861 -10.93 36.03 -11.79
N ARG A 862 -10.25 34.89 -11.99
CA ARG A 862 -9.41 34.61 -13.16
C ARG A 862 -10.01 33.60 -14.14
N SER A 863 -11.27 33.19 -13.94
CA SER A 863 -11.97 32.23 -14.79
C SER A 863 -12.94 32.93 -15.75
N ASP A 864 -13.01 32.49 -17.01
CA ASP A 864 -14.03 32.95 -17.96
C ASP A 864 -15.43 32.69 -17.40
N LEU A 865 -16.28 33.72 -17.41
CA LEU A 865 -17.58 33.71 -16.72
C LEU A 865 -18.70 34.11 -17.68
N PHE A 866 -19.75 33.31 -17.74
CA PHE A 866 -20.94 33.56 -18.57
C PHE A 866 -22.16 33.73 -17.67
N VAL A 867 -22.67 34.96 -17.55
CA VAL A 867 -23.89 35.29 -16.80
C VAL A 867 -24.97 35.66 -17.81
N GLN A 868 -25.91 34.76 -18.09
CA GLN A 868 -26.84 34.91 -19.21
C GLN A 868 -28.31 34.63 -18.86
N GLY A 869 -29.22 35.49 -19.27
CA GLY A 869 -30.67 35.22 -19.18
C GLY A 869 -31.24 35.09 -17.76
N ASN A 870 -30.51 35.50 -16.72
CA ASN A 870 -30.95 35.39 -15.33
C ASN A 870 -31.95 36.51 -14.99
N SER A 871 -32.91 36.23 -14.12
CA SER A 871 -33.80 37.24 -13.51
C SER A 871 -33.27 37.59 -12.12
N VAL A 872 -32.83 38.84 -11.91
CA VAL A 872 -32.18 39.29 -10.67
C VAL A 872 -32.95 40.48 -10.08
N THR A 873 -33.82 40.23 -9.11
CA THR A 873 -34.85 41.19 -8.68
C THR A 873 -34.98 41.36 -7.18
N SER A 874 -35.29 42.58 -6.71
CA SER A 874 -35.61 42.85 -5.29
C SER A 874 -34.52 42.45 -4.27
N ASN A 875 -33.25 42.46 -4.67
CA ASN A 875 -32.10 42.19 -3.78
C ASN A 875 -31.55 43.49 -3.16
N ALA A 876 -30.60 43.36 -2.22
CA ALA A 876 -30.13 44.43 -1.32
C ALA A 876 -31.23 44.99 -0.39
N THR A 877 -31.97 44.10 0.29
CA THR A 877 -33.06 44.48 1.20
C THR A 877 -32.62 45.18 2.51
N THR A 878 -31.38 45.68 2.59
CA THR A 878 -30.80 46.35 3.76
C THR A 878 -29.96 47.57 3.35
N GLU A 879 -30.01 48.67 4.12
CA GLU A 879 -29.47 49.98 3.74
C GLU A 879 -27.93 50.05 3.63
N GLU A 880 -27.20 49.09 4.21
CA GLU A 880 -25.73 49.05 4.18
C GLU A 880 -25.14 48.54 2.84
N SER A 881 -25.97 48.01 1.94
CA SER A 881 -25.50 47.28 0.75
C SER A 881 -25.34 48.21 -0.46
N ARG A 882 -24.09 48.37 -0.94
CA ARG A 882 -23.74 49.30 -2.03
C ARG A 882 -24.28 48.94 -3.42
N SER A 883 -24.63 47.67 -3.67
CA SER A 883 -25.41 47.26 -4.85
C SER A 883 -26.06 45.88 -4.70
N GLY A 884 -27.32 45.77 -5.13
CA GLY A 884 -28.12 44.56 -5.01
C GLY A 884 -28.18 43.66 -6.25
N GLY A 885 -27.97 44.16 -7.46
CA GLY A 885 -28.23 43.40 -8.70
C GLY A 885 -27.12 42.42 -9.09
N VAL A 886 -26.50 42.66 -10.24
CA VAL A 886 -25.26 41.97 -10.67
C VAL A 886 -24.08 42.90 -10.38
N VAL A 887 -23.15 42.44 -9.53
CA VAL A 887 -22.09 43.27 -8.93
C VAL A 887 -20.71 42.70 -9.29
N THR A 888 -19.86 43.53 -9.88
CA THR A 888 -18.45 43.22 -10.15
C THR A 888 -17.53 44.07 -9.27
N GLY A 889 -16.46 43.48 -8.72
CA GLY A 889 -15.40 44.25 -8.06
C GLY A 889 -14.65 45.21 -9.01
N TYR A 890 -13.80 46.07 -8.44
CA TYR A 890 -12.95 47.00 -9.19
C TYR A 890 -12.07 46.28 -10.24
N PRO A 891 -11.81 46.88 -11.41
CA PRO A 891 -11.02 46.26 -12.46
C PRO A 891 -9.56 46.04 -12.01
N HIS A 892 -9.19 44.77 -11.82
CA HIS A 892 -7.81 44.31 -11.63
C HIS A 892 -7.28 43.73 -12.95
N GLN A 893 -5.97 43.85 -13.21
CA GLN A 893 -5.36 43.34 -14.46
C GLN A 893 -5.50 41.81 -14.66
N SER A 894 -5.89 41.07 -13.61
CA SER A 894 -6.13 39.63 -13.65
C SER A 894 -7.60 39.23 -13.85
N LEU A 895 -8.52 40.16 -14.14
CA LEU A 895 -9.91 39.81 -14.43
C LEU A 895 -10.00 39.07 -15.78
N ALA A 896 -10.52 37.85 -15.73
CA ALA A 896 -10.87 37.10 -16.93
C ALA A 896 -12.13 37.64 -17.60
N LYS A 897 -12.45 37.14 -18.81
CA LYS A 897 -13.55 37.66 -19.62
C LYS A 897 -14.89 37.30 -18.99
N ALA A 898 -15.58 38.30 -18.45
CA ALA A 898 -16.96 38.19 -17.99
C ALA A 898 -17.92 38.59 -19.12
N PHE A 899 -18.68 37.63 -19.63
CA PHE A 899 -19.74 37.83 -20.61
C PHE A 899 -21.08 37.93 -19.89
N MET A 900 -21.70 39.11 -19.94
CA MET A 900 -23.01 39.37 -19.35
C MET A 900 -24.01 39.72 -20.45
N ASP A 901 -25.04 38.90 -20.63
CA ASP A 901 -26.01 39.06 -21.73
C ASP A 901 -27.45 38.71 -21.30
N ASN A 902 -28.42 39.46 -21.83
CA ASN A 902 -29.86 39.21 -21.66
C ASN A 902 -30.36 38.98 -20.21
N ASN A 903 -29.67 39.48 -19.18
CA ASN A 903 -30.12 39.37 -17.79
C ASN A 903 -31.19 40.43 -17.46
N ALA A 904 -32.32 40.02 -16.89
CA ALA A 904 -33.40 40.89 -16.45
C ALA A 904 -33.15 41.33 -15.00
N VAL A 905 -32.57 42.51 -14.82
CA VAL A 905 -32.19 43.04 -13.50
C VAL A 905 -33.04 44.26 -13.15
N SER A 906 -33.81 44.20 -12.06
CA SER A 906 -34.74 45.29 -11.71
C SER A 906 -35.16 45.31 -10.24
N GLY A 907 -35.32 46.51 -9.68
CA GLY A 907 -35.91 46.73 -8.35
C GLY A 907 -34.97 46.37 -7.20
N ASN A 908 -33.66 46.39 -7.45
CA ASN A 908 -32.64 46.16 -6.43
C ASN A 908 -32.19 47.50 -5.81
N ASN A 909 -31.84 47.54 -4.53
CA ASN A 909 -31.33 48.78 -3.93
C ASN A 909 -29.93 49.16 -4.46
N GLN A 910 -29.71 50.47 -4.61
CA GLN A 910 -28.54 51.15 -5.20
C GLN A 910 -27.93 50.46 -6.45
N ARG A 911 -28.30 50.98 -7.63
CA ARG A 911 -27.79 50.61 -8.96
C ARG A 911 -28.03 49.13 -9.32
N ASP A 912 -28.99 48.88 -10.21
CA ASP A 912 -29.32 47.53 -10.72
C ASP A 912 -28.12 46.83 -11.39
N ILE A 913 -27.21 47.56 -12.04
CA ILE A 913 -25.91 47.05 -12.50
C ILE A 913 -24.84 48.07 -12.13
N GLN A 914 -23.76 47.63 -11.48
CA GLN A 914 -22.61 48.48 -11.14
C GLN A 914 -21.31 47.89 -11.70
N LEU A 915 -21.00 48.24 -12.94
CA LEU A 915 -19.67 48.11 -13.54
C LEU A 915 -18.78 49.26 -13.05
N PHE A 916 -17.66 48.95 -12.41
CA PHE A 916 -16.59 49.92 -12.18
C PHE A 916 -15.76 50.05 -13.46
N HIS A 917 -16.14 50.98 -14.34
CA HIS A 917 -15.46 51.23 -15.60
C HIS A 917 -14.62 52.51 -15.49
N GLU A 918 -13.30 52.39 -15.43
CA GLU A 918 -12.40 53.53 -15.67
C GLU A 918 -11.04 53.07 -16.22
N LEU A 919 -10.75 53.52 -17.46
CA LEU A 919 -9.49 53.49 -18.23
C LEU A 919 -8.88 52.12 -18.65
N GLY A 920 -8.70 51.97 -19.97
CA GLY A 920 -7.94 50.89 -20.62
C GLY A 920 -8.66 50.32 -21.85
N GLU A 921 -8.15 50.56 -23.05
CA GLU A 921 -8.80 50.18 -24.31
C GLU A 921 -8.83 48.66 -24.58
N SER A 922 -9.73 48.24 -25.48
CA SER A 922 -9.82 46.95 -26.19
C SER A 922 -10.53 45.75 -25.52
N ALA A 923 -11.86 45.69 -25.64
CA ALA A 923 -12.60 44.47 -26.06
C ALA A 923 -14.12 44.70 -26.27
N GLY A 924 -14.66 44.18 -27.37
CA GLY A 924 -16.02 43.59 -27.43
C GLY A 924 -17.26 44.52 -27.43
N THR A 925 -17.99 44.52 -28.54
CA THR A 925 -19.32 45.16 -28.68
C THR A 925 -20.36 44.67 -27.67
N ILE A 926 -21.01 45.61 -26.97
CA ILE A 926 -22.27 45.38 -26.23
C ILE A 926 -23.45 45.67 -27.18
N GLY A 927 -24.23 44.63 -27.51
CA GLY A 927 -25.46 44.77 -28.29
C GLY A 927 -26.65 45.05 -27.38
N SER A 928 -27.10 46.30 -27.28
CA SER A 928 -28.34 46.64 -26.57
C SER A 928 -29.56 46.33 -27.44
N SER A 929 -30.39 45.35 -27.06
CA SER A 929 -31.68 45.10 -27.68
C SER A 929 -32.72 46.15 -27.22
N GLN A 930 -33.49 46.71 -28.16
CA GLN A 930 -34.45 47.77 -27.84
C GLN A 930 -35.72 47.23 -27.17
N GLY A 931 -35.99 47.67 -25.94
CA GLY A 931 -37.31 47.62 -25.31
C GLY A 931 -37.96 49.01 -25.33
N ARG A 932 -39.16 49.13 -25.92
CA ARG A 932 -39.87 50.42 -26.09
C ARG A 932 -40.21 51.07 -24.75
N ARG A 933 -39.90 52.37 -24.60
CA ARG A 933 -40.55 53.24 -23.59
C ARG A 933 -41.96 53.62 -24.07
N PRO A 934 -43.01 53.55 -23.22
CA PRO A 934 -44.23 54.32 -23.44
C PRO A 934 -43.94 55.81 -23.24
N ASN A 935 -44.52 56.66 -24.09
CA ASN A 935 -44.47 58.11 -23.91
C ASN A 935 -45.25 58.54 -22.67
N PHE A 936 -44.66 59.40 -21.84
CA PHE A 936 -45.40 60.47 -21.18
C PHE A 936 -44.55 61.76 -21.19
N GLN A 937 -44.97 62.72 -22.00
CA GLN A 937 -44.62 64.12 -21.83
C GLN A 937 -45.63 64.77 -20.86
N GLY A 938 -45.21 65.76 -20.08
CA GLY A 938 -46.13 66.81 -19.65
C GLY A 938 -46.00 67.29 -18.20
N ARG A 939 -45.21 68.36 -18.02
CA ARG A 939 -45.13 69.28 -16.87
C ARG A 939 -44.47 68.75 -15.60
#